data_AF-A0AAN7TSJ7-F1
#
_entry.id   AF-A0AAN7TSJ7-F1
#
_cell.length_a   1.000
_cell.length_b   1.000
_cell.length_c   1.000
_cell.angle_alpha   90.00
_cell.angle_beta   90.00
_cell.angle_gamma   90.00
#
_symmetry.space_group_name_H-M   'P 1'
#
loop_
_entity.id
_entity.type
_entity.pdbx_description
1 polymer ?
#
loop_
_entity_poly.entity_id
_entity_poly.type
_entity_poly.pdbx_seq_one_letter_code
_entity_poly.pdbx_strand_id
1 'polypeptide(L)'
;MSSINHIESHFQASNQIPQSNPSTLTFLENIDRLINLTNSTYSGIQYTGIRGLNDFSCTSFKMLVIVFSKFRSMKSIFKLVNSPDEKVRSETLSLLWNFSAEESLKVKMFEERILNYIGCLFNFQDENLLLRTSAIIQNLCEFRFEKGAINQNQIKMVTQYKELLPTIIQRSNHQDVRIKFLSCNTLCNLSMNEENRKLFQQMNIFQEVIGEFNKNYLNDIELPSSFNWVTLQPLLGLISSKDEEVQIFILYCVLSFSLSEKYNRRLWRVLANNHGIESLLKLKKSKIPLVSELSIKICTILKIEKQKIETLKHDSNECLENEISKLFNNENMFPDLIIKCNDKPNFYLHRSICVSRCPKLKIILDNPSNSILNKNNNNNNNNNNNNNNNNNNNNNNNNNNNNNNNSNNKNNLKSSTGIDKEFLNSSEIGKKIISNINYGEKQIIELESELYEVFYEISKWIYGIHSNISSESTAKSIMKIAYYLELSDIIQECEYSLWHHIDLNNCSEILNLSLQCNAKQLENVTVEFILRNLDSIYFGSAKSDFLNHSFNQDLNIDKLWYSGGTNNWTPLIKDHIINSYQLQQQQFKSEIHELNNQNNNHTNNNNYNNNNNNNNNNNDNYFNYNNINNNNNIQHHSSYNDTDSFR
;
A
#
# COMPACT_ATOMS: atom_id res chain seq x y z
N MET A 1 -39.98 18.35 -20.96
CA MET A 1 -39.56 19.19 -19.82
C MET A 1 -40.39 18.94 -18.54
N SER A 2 -41.06 17.79 -18.37
CA SER A 2 -41.85 17.47 -17.16
C SER A 2 -41.44 16.15 -16.45
N SER A 3 -40.32 15.53 -16.85
CA SER A 3 -39.87 14.23 -16.29
C SER A 3 -38.54 14.29 -15.52
N ILE A 4 -37.97 15.48 -15.29
CA ILE A 4 -36.68 15.64 -14.59
C ILE A 4 -36.85 16.16 -13.14
N ASN A 5 -38.01 16.70 -12.78
CA ASN A 5 -38.27 17.22 -11.42
C ASN A 5 -38.56 16.13 -10.37
N HIS A 6 -38.58 14.85 -10.74
CA HIS A 6 -38.93 13.77 -9.81
C HIS A 6 -37.74 13.19 -9.02
N ILE A 7 -36.49 13.57 -9.35
CA ILE A 7 -35.31 13.08 -8.63
C ILE A 7 -34.89 14.08 -7.53
N GLU A 8 -35.12 15.38 -7.70
CA GLU A 8 -34.78 16.39 -6.68
C GLU A 8 -35.75 16.39 -5.48
N SER A 9 -37.01 15.97 -5.65
CA SER A 9 -38.02 16.02 -4.58
C SER A 9 -37.86 14.94 -3.50
N HIS A 10 -36.96 13.97 -3.65
CA HIS A 10 -36.77 12.91 -2.64
C HIS A 10 -35.69 13.24 -1.59
N PHE A 11 -34.95 14.35 -1.74
CA PHE A 11 -33.90 14.72 -0.78
C PHE A 11 -34.31 15.81 0.22
N GLN A 12 -35.44 16.50 0.01
CA GLN A 12 -35.94 17.50 0.97
C GLN A 12 -37.46 17.39 1.16
N ALA A 13 -37.84 17.01 2.39
CA ALA A 13 -39.16 17.08 3.01
C ALA A 13 -40.27 16.12 2.56
N SER A 14 -40.67 15.21 3.46
CA SER A 14 -42.08 14.87 3.68
C SER A 14 -42.32 14.27 5.07
N ASN A 15 -42.81 15.10 6.01
CA ASN A 15 -43.51 14.70 7.23
C ASN A 15 -44.93 14.23 6.88
N GLN A 16 -45.06 13.10 6.18
CA GLN A 16 -46.32 12.37 6.08
C GLN A 16 -46.00 10.88 6.13
N ILE A 17 -46.64 10.19 7.06
CA ILE A 17 -46.50 8.76 7.35
C ILE A 17 -46.85 7.95 6.10
N PRO A 18 -45.99 6.99 5.66
CA PRO A 18 -46.49 5.85 4.91
C PRO A 18 -46.01 4.51 5.50
N GLN A 19 -46.93 3.56 5.48
CA GLN A 19 -46.66 2.16 5.73
C GLN A 19 -45.71 1.59 4.66
N SER A 20 -44.84 0.68 5.08
CA SER A 20 -43.71 0.05 4.36
C SER A 20 -42.50 0.99 4.12
N ASN A 21 -41.53 0.93 5.04
CA ASN A 21 -40.25 1.63 4.92
C ASN A 21 -39.53 1.19 3.63
N PRO A 22 -39.37 2.05 2.60
CA PRO A 22 -38.45 1.74 1.51
C PRO A 22 -37.06 1.59 2.13
N SER A 23 -36.41 0.44 1.90
CA SER A 23 -35.07 0.18 2.40
C SER A 23 -34.13 1.32 1.99
N THR A 24 -33.60 2.04 2.96
CA THR A 24 -32.62 3.10 2.76
C THR A 24 -31.43 2.53 2.01
N LEU A 25 -31.16 3.04 0.81
CA LEU A 25 -30.03 2.58 0.00
C LEU A 25 -28.72 2.85 0.73
N THR A 26 -27.80 1.89 0.65
CA THR A 26 -26.45 2.05 1.15
C THR A 26 -25.70 3.11 0.35
N PHE A 27 -24.65 3.70 0.95
CA PHE A 27 -23.80 4.66 0.25
C PHE A 27 -23.25 4.10 -1.06
N LEU A 28 -22.79 2.83 -1.05
CA LEU A 28 -22.25 2.17 -2.24
C LEU A 28 -23.30 2.01 -3.35
N GLU A 29 -24.52 1.61 -3.01
CA GLU A 29 -25.62 1.51 -3.99
C GLU A 29 -26.00 2.87 -4.60
N ASN A 30 -25.94 3.95 -3.80
CA ASN A 30 -26.14 5.30 -4.31
C ASN A 30 -25.04 5.71 -5.29
N ILE A 31 -23.77 5.40 -4.98
CA ILE A 31 -22.66 5.65 -5.91
C ILE A 31 -22.82 4.82 -7.20
N ASP A 32 -23.24 3.56 -7.10
CA ASP A 32 -23.48 2.70 -8.27
C ASP A 32 -24.57 3.24 -9.19
N ARG A 33 -25.66 3.76 -8.61
CA ARG A 33 -26.70 4.44 -9.38
C ARG A 33 -26.16 5.66 -10.11
N LEU A 34 -25.39 6.51 -9.44
CA LEU A 34 -24.80 7.70 -10.06
C LEU A 34 -23.82 7.32 -11.18
N ILE A 35 -22.96 6.31 -10.97
CA ILE A 35 -22.08 5.77 -12.00
C ILE A 35 -22.89 5.24 -13.19
N ASN A 36 -24.00 4.55 -12.96
CA ASN A 36 -24.88 4.10 -14.05
C ASN A 36 -25.46 5.26 -14.86
N LEU A 37 -25.81 6.38 -14.22
CA LEU A 37 -26.26 7.59 -14.93
C LEU A 37 -25.15 8.16 -15.83
N THR A 38 -23.88 8.08 -15.42
CA THR A 38 -22.73 8.54 -16.25
C THR A 38 -22.58 7.76 -17.56
N ASN A 39 -23.13 6.54 -17.65
CA ASN A 39 -23.10 5.72 -18.87
C ASN A 39 -24.29 5.98 -19.81
N SER A 40 -25.21 6.89 -19.47
CA SER A 40 -26.35 7.24 -20.32
C SER A 40 -25.90 7.84 -21.65
N THR A 41 -26.72 7.70 -22.70
CA THR A 41 -26.50 8.35 -24.00
C THR A 41 -26.99 9.81 -24.02
N TYR A 42 -27.74 10.24 -23.01
CA TYR A 42 -28.30 11.60 -22.92
C TYR A 42 -27.46 12.48 -21.98
N SER A 43 -26.95 13.60 -22.49
CA SER A 43 -26.05 14.49 -21.72
C SER A 43 -26.68 15.04 -20.44
N GLY A 44 -27.99 15.32 -20.45
CA GLY A 44 -28.71 15.74 -19.24
C GLY A 44 -28.65 14.70 -18.12
N ILE A 45 -28.75 13.41 -18.45
CA ILE A 45 -28.66 12.31 -17.46
C ILE A 45 -27.21 12.11 -17.00
N GLN A 46 -26.25 12.19 -17.94
CA GLN A 46 -24.83 12.15 -17.60
C GLN A 46 -24.46 13.27 -16.62
N TYR A 47 -24.95 14.49 -16.88
CA TYR A 47 -24.76 15.65 -16.02
C TYR A 47 -25.33 15.39 -14.62
N THR A 48 -26.55 14.87 -14.49
CA THR A 48 -27.13 14.51 -13.18
C THR A 48 -26.25 13.50 -12.43
N GLY A 49 -25.74 12.47 -13.12
CA GLY A 49 -24.84 11.49 -12.53
C GLY A 49 -23.54 12.11 -11.99
N ILE A 50 -22.87 12.91 -12.81
CA ILE A 50 -21.61 13.57 -12.44
C ILE A 50 -21.82 14.63 -11.36
N ARG A 51 -22.90 15.42 -11.46
CA ARG A 51 -23.23 16.43 -10.46
C ARG A 51 -23.50 15.80 -9.10
N GLY A 52 -24.26 14.70 -9.06
CA GLY A 52 -24.49 13.96 -7.82
C GLY A 52 -23.21 13.44 -7.18
N LEU A 53 -22.24 12.96 -7.98
CA LEU A 53 -20.92 12.58 -7.46
C LEU A 53 -20.14 13.78 -6.92
N ASN A 54 -20.26 14.94 -7.57
CA ASN A 54 -19.60 16.16 -7.13
C ASN A 54 -20.20 16.70 -5.82
N ASP A 55 -21.52 16.61 -5.63
CA ASP A 55 -22.17 16.99 -4.37
C ASP A 55 -21.71 16.09 -3.20
N PHE A 56 -21.42 14.81 -3.45
CA PHE A 56 -20.78 13.92 -2.47
C PHE A 56 -19.31 14.29 -2.20
N SER A 57 -18.61 14.89 -3.15
CA SER A 57 -17.24 15.39 -2.92
C SER A 57 -17.19 16.54 -1.92
N CYS A 58 -18.31 17.26 -1.72
CA CYS A 58 -18.41 18.31 -0.71
C CYS A 58 -18.77 17.77 0.68
N THR A 59 -19.61 16.73 0.77
CA THR A 59 -20.19 16.28 2.04
C THR A 59 -19.59 14.98 2.59
N SER A 60 -19.16 14.08 1.71
CA SER A 60 -18.77 12.70 2.04
C SER A 60 -17.50 12.26 1.29
N PHE A 61 -16.58 13.19 1.04
CA PHE A 61 -15.42 12.95 0.18
C PHE A 61 -14.58 11.74 0.60
N LYS A 62 -14.31 11.56 1.90
CA LYS A 62 -13.54 10.41 2.41
C LYS A 62 -14.17 9.05 2.03
N MET A 63 -15.50 8.96 2.07
CA MET A 63 -16.20 7.73 1.66
C MET A 63 -16.12 7.53 0.16
N LEU A 64 -16.23 8.61 -0.62
CA LEU A 64 -16.08 8.59 -2.07
C LEU A 64 -14.67 8.11 -2.49
N VAL A 65 -13.64 8.60 -1.80
CA VAL A 65 -12.25 8.16 -1.97
C VAL A 65 -12.10 6.67 -1.70
N ILE A 66 -12.67 6.15 -0.60
CA ILE A 66 -12.65 4.72 -0.30
C ILE A 66 -13.35 3.90 -1.40
N VAL A 67 -14.51 4.37 -1.89
CA VAL A 67 -15.27 3.69 -2.93
C VAL A 67 -14.46 3.56 -4.23
N PHE A 68 -13.88 4.65 -4.73
CA PHE A 68 -13.15 4.61 -5.99
C PHE A 68 -11.74 4.03 -5.88
N SER A 69 -11.06 4.17 -4.74
CA SER A 69 -9.75 3.54 -4.54
C SER A 69 -9.85 2.01 -4.47
N LYS A 70 -10.90 1.46 -3.84
CA LYS A 70 -10.99 0.02 -3.54
C LYS A 70 -12.04 -0.75 -4.33
N PHE A 71 -13.19 -0.14 -4.63
CA PHE A 71 -14.39 -0.90 -5.01
C PHE A 71 -14.89 -0.62 -6.42
N ARG A 72 -14.62 0.55 -7.00
CA ARG A 72 -15.19 0.96 -8.30
C ARG A 72 -14.15 1.55 -9.23
N SER A 73 -14.38 1.34 -10.53
CA SER A 73 -13.61 1.96 -11.59
C SER A 73 -14.12 3.37 -11.88
N MET A 74 -13.22 4.26 -12.29
CA MET A 74 -13.52 5.62 -12.74
C MET A 74 -13.63 5.73 -14.26
N LYS A 75 -13.43 4.65 -15.03
CA LYS A 75 -13.42 4.68 -16.50
C LYS A 75 -14.69 5.28 -17.13
N SER A 76 -15.87 5.08 -16.54
CA SER A 76 -17.11 5.71 -17.05
C SER A 76 -17.06 7.24 -16.92
N ILE A 77 -16.54 7.74 -15.79
CA ILE A 77 -16.31 9.17 -15.54
C ILE A 77 -15.27 9.70 -16.53
N PHE A 78 -14.16 8.97 -16.75
CA PHE A 78 -13.10 9.42 -17.65
C PHE A 78 -13.57 9.60 -19.10
N LYS A 79 -14.49 8.76 -19.58
CA LYS A 79 -15.08 8.91 -20.92
C LYS A 79 -15.80 10.25 -21.09
N LEU A 80 -16.39 10.80 -20.02
CA LEU A 80 -17.11 12.06 -20.06
C LEU A 80 -16.22 13.30 -20.15
N VAL A 81 -14.89 13.15 -19.97
CA VAL A 81 -13.90 14.20 -20.27
C VAL A 81 -14.00 14.65 -21.73
N ASN A 82 -14.35 13.73 -22.64
CA ASN A 82 -14.53 14.00 -24.06
C ASN A 82 -16.01 14.13 -24.46
N SER A 83 -16.91 14.39 -23.50
CA SER A 83 -18.32 14.64 -23.81
C SER A 83 -18.44 15.85 -24.73
N PRO A 84 -19.28 15.81 -25.79
CA PRO A 84 -19.54 16.98 -26.62
C PRO A 84 -20.26 18.08 -25.84
N ASP A 85 -21.02 17.72 -24.81
CA ASP A 85 -21.72 18.66 -23.93
C ASP A 85 -20.71 19.33 -22.97
N GLU A 86 -20.57 20.64 -23.10
CA GLU A 86 -19.62 21.43 -22.32
C GLU A 86 -19.92 21.39 -20.82
N LYS A 87 -21.20 21.35 -20.40
CA LYS A 87 -21.57 21.29 -18.98
C LYS A 87 -21.16 19.96 -18.38
N VAL A 88 -21.41 18.85 -19.08
CA VAL A 88 -20.97 17.52 -18.66
C VAL A 88 -19.45 17.46 -18.55
N ARG A 89 -18.74 17.93 -19.58
CA ARG A 89 -17.27 17.95 -19.61
C ARG A 89 -16.68 18.80 -18.49
N SER A 90 -17.21 20.00 -18.31
CA SER A 90 -16.81 20.95 -17.26
C SER A 90 -16.98 20.32 -15.87
N GLU A 91 -18.17 19.81 -15.55
CA GLU A 91 -18.44 19.21 -14.24
C GLU A 91 -17.57 17.96 -14.01
N THR A 92 -17.33 17.16 -15.06
CA THR A 92 -16.44 16.00 -14.99
C THR A 92 -15.02 16.40 -14.63
N LEU A 93 -14.46 17.43 -15.27
CA LEU A 93 -13.12 17.93 -14.95
C LEU A 93 -13.04 18.52 -13.54
N SER A 94 -14.12 19.11 -13.04
CA SER A 94 -14.19 19.60 -11.65
C SER A 94 -14.07 18.44 -10.65
N LEU A 95 -14.85 17.37 -10.86
CA LEU A 95 -14.79 16.16 -10.04
C LEU A 95 -13.41 15.50 -10.10
N LEU A 96 -12.82 15.38 -11.29
CA LEU A 96 -11.50 14.77 -11.48
C LEU A 96 -10.38 15.61 -10.88
N TRP A 97 -10.49 16.93 -10.86
CA TRP A 97 -9.56 17.78 -10.13
C TRP A 97 -9.61 17.46 -8.63
N ASN A 98 -10.81 17.38 -8.03
CA ASN A 98 -10.95 16.99 -6.62
C ASN A 98 -10.37 15.58 -6.37
N PHE A 99 -10.68 14.60 -7.22
CA PHE A 99 -10.16 13.23 -7.07
C PHE A 99 -8.65 13.19 -7.18
N SER A 100 -8.09 13.93 -8.13
CA SER A 100 -6.65 13.99 -8.32
C SER A 100 -5.92 14.61 -7.12
N ALA A 101 -6.57 15.28 -6.17
CA ALA A 101 -5.89 15.78 -4.97
C ALA A 101 -5.53 14.65 -3.97
N GLU A 102 -6.22 13.50 -4.04
CA GLU A 102 -6.11 12.41 -3.08
C GLU A 102 -5.12 11.32 -3.52
N GLU A 103 -4.15 11.00 -2.66
CA GLU A 103 -3.06 10.04 -2.93
C GLU A 103 -3.54 8.71 -3.53
N SER A 104 -4.48 8.04 -2.85
CA SER A 104 -4.99 6.74 -3.30
C SER A 104 -5.72 6.81 -4.65
N LEU A 105 -6.34 7.96 -4.95
CA LEU A 105 -7.02 8.17 -6.23
C LEU A 105 -6.04 8.58 -7.33
N LYS A 106 -4.97 9.33 -7.04
CA LYS A 106 -3.90 9.64 -8.01
C LYS A 106 -3.34 8.37 -8.66
N VAL A 107 -2.97 7.40 -7.81
CA VAL A 107 -2.45 6.09 -8.27
C VAL A 107 -3.50 5.37 -9.10
N LYS A 108 -4.73 5.26 -8.58
CA LYS A 108 -5.84 4.60 -9.27
C LYS A 108 -6.16 5.23 -10.63
N MET A 109 -6.19 6.55 -10.71
CA MET A 109 -6.45 7.31 -11.93
C MET A 109 -5.36 7.06 -12.98
N PHE A 110 -4.10 7.02 -12.56
CA PHE A 110 -2.99 6.69 -13.44
C PHE A 110 -3.07 5.25 -13.97
N GLU A 111 -3.33 4.27 -13.10
CA GLU A 111 -3.51 2.86 -13.49
C GLU A 111 -4.67 2.66 -14.46
N GLU A 112 -5.75 3.43 -14.28
CA GLU A 112 -6.90 3.44 -15.18
C GLU A 112 -6.72 4.34 -16.42
N ARG A 113 -5.49 4.82 -16.66
CA ARG A 113 -5.05 5.54 -17.86
C ARG A 113 -5.79 6.85 -18.11
N ILE A 114 -6.06 7.64 -17.06
CA ILE A 114 -6.72 8.95 -17.17
C ILE A 114 -6.08 9.86 -18.23
N LEU A 115 -4.76 9.83 -18.37
CA LEU A 115 -4.01 10.68 -19.30
C LEU A 115 -4.36 10.41 -20.77
N ASN A 116 -4.81 9.19 -21.12
CA ASN A 116 -5.33 8.90 -22.47
C ASN A 116 -6.63 9.65 -22.77
N TYR A 117 -7.45 9.90 -21.74
CA TYR A 117 -8.72 10.61 -21.89
C TYR A 117 -8.51 12.12 -21.95
N ILE A 118 -7.60 12.64 -21.12
CA ILE A 118 -7.27 14.08 -21.10
C ILE A 118 -6.41 14.47 -22.31
N GLY A 119 -5.66 13.55 -22.92
CA GLY A 119 -4.80 13.81 -24.07
C GLY A 119 -5.52 14.49 -25.24
N CYS A 120 -6.79 14.17 -25.48
CA CYS A 120 -7.61 14.82 -26.51
C CYS A 120 -7.85 16.32 -26.23
N LEU A 121 -7.74 16.75 -24.98
CA LEU A 121 -7.92 18.15 -24.55
C LEU A 121 -6.62 18.95 -24.54
N PHE A 122 -5.47 18.33 -24.85
CA PHE A 122 -4.18 19.02 -24.81
C PHE A 122 -4.11 20.22 -25.76
N ASN A 123 -4.77 20.12 -26.91
CA ASN A 123 -4.76 21.12 -27.98
C ASN A 123 -5.90 22.15 -27.93
N PHE A 124 -6.79 22.07 -26.93
CA PHE A 124 -7.89 23.02 -26.80
C PHE A 124 -7.36 24.39 -26.37
N GLN A 125 -7.95 25.47 -26.90
CA GLN A 125 -7.57 26.85 -26.56
C GLN A 125 -8.43 27.45 -25.43
N ASP A 126 -9.40 26.70 -24.91
CA ASP A 126 -10.25 27.16 -23.81
C ASP A 126 -9.45 27.21 -22.50
N GLU A 127 -9.27 28.42 -21.97
CA GLU A 127 -8.45 28.66 -20.78
C GLU A 127 -8.96 27.91 -19.54
N ASN A 128 -10.28 27.78 -19.37
CA ASN A 128 -10.84 27.07 -18.22
C ASN A 128 -10.56 25.56 -18.30
N LEU A 129 -10.67 24.97 -19.50
CA LEU A 129 -10.30 23.57 -19.73
C LEU A 129 -8.80 23.35 -19.56
N LEU A 130 -7.96 24.24 -20.10
CA LEU A 130 -6.51 24.19 -19.95
C LEU A 130 -6.11 24.27 -18.47
N LEU A 131 -6.70 25.19 -17.71
CA LEU A 131 -6.43 25.35 -16.28
C LEU A 131 -6.75 24.07 -15.49
N ARG A 132 -7.97 23.52 -15.66
CA ARG A 132 -8.39 22.30 -14.94
C ARG A 132 -7.55 21.10 -15.33
N THR A 133 -7.26 20.92 -16.61
CA THR A 133 -6.43 19.81 -17.07
C THR A 133 -4.98 19.93 -16.60
N SER A 134 -4.41 21.14 -16.58
CA SER A 134 -3.08 21.38 -16.01
C SER A 134 -3.03 21.09 -14.50
N ALA A 135 -4.10 21.43 -13.75
CA ALA A 135 -4.17 21.12 -12.33
C ALA A 135 -4.25 19.61 -12.06
N ILE A 136 -5.05 18.88 -12.85
CA ILE A 136 -5.12 17.41 -12.76
C ILE A 136 -3.76 16.79 -13.09
N ILE A 137 -3.11 17.23 -14.17
CA ILE A 137 -1.79 16.73 -14.58
C ILE A 137 -0.75 16.99 -13.48
N GLN A 138 -0.72 18.21 -12.93
CA GLN A 138 0.21 18.59 -11.87
C GLN A 138 0.03 17.69 -10.64
N ASN A 139 -1.21 17.49 -10.20
CA ASN A 139 -1.54 16.62 -9.07
C ASN A 139 -1.12 15.15 -9.29
N LEU A 140 -1.30 14.63 -10.50
CA LEU A 140 -0.87 13.28 -10.85
C LEU A 140 0.65 13.14 -10.87
N CYS A 141 1.36 14.19 -11.30
CA CYS A 141 2.82 14.19 -11.45
C CYS A 141 3.60 14.48 -10.15
N GLU A 142 2.92 14.73 -9.03
CA GLU A 142 3.57 15.05 -7.75
C GLU A 142 4.69 14.07 -7.39
N PHE A 143 5.83 14.56 -6.93
CA PHE A 143 6.98 13.73 -6.56
C PHE A 143 6.74 12.89 -5.32
N ARG A 144 6.15 13.52 -4.29
CA ARG A 144 5.81 12.86 -3.03
C ARG A 144 4.37 13.14 -2.68
N PHE A 145 3.70 12.12 -2.16
CA PHE A 145 2.37 12.24 -1.60
C PHE A 145 2.43 12.83 -0.18
N GLU A 146 1.27 13.19 0.37
CA GLU A 146 1.15 13.83 1.68
C GLU A 146 1.78 13.03 2.82
N LYS A 147 1.78 11.70 2.72
CA LYS A 147 2.41 10.80 3.70
C LYS A 147 3.91 10.59 3.49
N GLY A 148 4.53 11.34 2.57
CA GLY A 148 5.96 11.27 2.25
C GLY A 148 6.35 10.17 1.27
N ALA A 149 5.41 9.29 0.88
CA ALA A 149 5.65 8.24 -0.10
C ALA A 149 6.01 8.83 -1.48
N ILE A 150 7.03 8.25 -2.12
CA ILE A 150 7.47 8.68 -3.46
C ILE A 150 6.49 8.14 -4.50
N ASN A 151 6.08 9.00 -5.44
CA ASN A 151 5.21 8.61 -6.54
C ASN A 151 5.97 7.74 -7.55
N GLN A 152 5.68 6.45 -7.55
CA GLN A 152 6.35 5.47 -8.41
C GLN A 152 6.02 5.62 -9.91
N ASN A 153 5.04 6.45 -10.26
CA ASN A 153 4.56 6.58 -11.64
C ASN A 153 5.28 7.69 -12.43
N GLN A 154 6.21 8.45 -11.83
CA GLN A 154 6.84 9.60 -12.50
C GLN A 154 7.55 9.26 -13.81
N ILE A 155 8.34 8.18 -13.86
CA ILE A 155 9.02 7.75 -15.10
C ILE A 155 7.98 7.27 -16.12
N LYS A 156 7.00 6.50 -15.66
CA LYS A 156 5.96 5.94 -16.53
C LYS A 156 5.11 7.04 -17.18
N MET A 157 4.84 8.14 -16.48
CA MET A 157 4.10 9.28 -17.04
C MET A 157 4.82 9.90 -18.24
N VAL A 158 6.13 10.13 -18.13
CA VAL A 158 6.92 10.73 -19.22
C VAL A 158 7.14 9.74 -20.37
N THR A 159 7.44 8.47 -20.05
CA THR A 159 7.80 7.46 -21.05
C THR A 159 6.59 6.89 -21.81
N GLN A 160 5.44 6.69 -21.15
CA GLN A 160 4.26 6.08 -21.77
C GLN A 160 3.38 7.08 -22.53
N TYR A 161 3.38 8.36 -22.15
CA TYR A 161 2.51 9.39 -22.73
C TYR A 161 3.34 10.44 -23.47
N LYS A 162 3.75 10.11 -24.71
CA LYS A 162 4.68 10.92 -25.52
C LYS A 162 4.25 12.39 -25.69
N GLU A 163 2.95 12.65 -25.79
CA GLU A 163 2.41 14.01 -25.96
C GLU A 163 2.36 14.83 -24.66
N LEU A 164 2.54 14.19 -23.49
CA LEU A 164 2.41 14.85 -22.20
C LEU A 164 3.48 15.93 -22.00
N LEU A 165 4.76 15.58 -22.20
CA LEU A 165 5.87 16.51 -21.96
C LEU A 165 5.84 17.71 -22.94
N PRO A 166 5.69 17.53 -24.26
CA PRO A 166 5.50 18.65 -25.19
C PRO A 166 4.33 19.56 -24.81
N THR A 167 3.20 18.98 -24.37
CA THR A 167 2.03 19.75 -23.92
C THR A 167 2.35 20.59 -22.69
N ILE A 168 3.06 20.05 -21.69
CA ILE A 168 3.43 20.79 -20.48
C ILE A 168 4.36 21.96 -20.84
N ILE A 169 5.35 21.75 -21.72
CA ILE A 169 6.27 22.78 -22.20
C ILE A 169 5.54 23.86 -23.03
N GLN A 170 4.56 23.47 -23.84
CA GLN A 170 3.73 24.44 -24.56
C GLN A 170 2.94 25.30 -23.57
N ARG A 171 2.33 24.68 -22.56
CA ARG A 171 1.49 25.36 -21.56
C ARG A 171 2.27 26.23 -20.57
N SER A 172 3.56 25.97 -20.34
CA SER A 172 4.40 26.88 -19.56
C SER A 172 4.59 28.25 -20.21
N ASN A 173 4.30 28.37 -21.51
CA ASN A 173 4.33 29.63 -22.27
C ASN A 173 2.93 30.26 -22.47
N HIS A 174 1.88 29.71 -21.88
CA HIS A 174 0.49 30.19 -22.04
C HIS A 174 0.27 31.58 -21.41
N GLN A 175 -0.58 32.46 -21.96
CA GLN A 175 -0.73 33.83 -21.44
C GLN A 175 -1.24 33.88 -19.98
N ASP A 176 -2.19 33.02 -19.60
CA ASP A 176 -2.63 32.86 -18.21
C ASP A 176 -1.51 32.32 -17.30
N VAL A 177 -1.07 33.17 -16.36
CA VAL A 177 -0.05 32.88 -15.34
C VAL A 177 -0.36 31.62 -14.53
N ARG A 178 -1.63 31.32 -14.27
CA ARG A 178 -2.02 30.14 -13.50
C ARG A 178 -1.67 28.85 -14.26
N ILE A 179 -1.90 28.83 -15.57
CA ILE A 179 -1.55 27.71 -16.44
C ILE A 179 -0.02 27.60 -16.54
N LYS A 180 0.70 28.72 -16.70
CA LYS A 180 2.18 28.71 -16.69
C LYS A 180 2.73 28.11 -15.40
N PHE A 181 2.22 28.58 -14.26
CA PHE A 181 2.64 28.15 -12.94
C PHE A 181 2.42 26.64 -12.73
N LEU A 182 1.22 26.13 -13.03
CA LEU A 182 0.92 24.70 -12.87
C LEU A 182 1.79 23.84 -13.79
N SER A 183 2.10 24.33 -14.99
CA SER A 183 2.98 23.64 -15.94
C SER A 183 4.43 23.60 -15.45
N CYS A 184 4.97 24.73 -14.96
CA CYS A 184 6.30 24.77 -14.35
C CYS A 184 6.38 23.89 -13.10
N ASN A 185 5.35 23.94 -12.24
CA ASN A 185 5.23 23.08 -11.06
C ASN A 185 5.24 21.58 -11.45
N THR A 186 4.53 21.22 -12.52
CA THR A 186 4.53 19.84 -13.03
C THR A 186 5.95 19.41 -13.44
N LEU A 187 6.69 20.27 -14.15
CA LEU A 187 8.08 20.00 -14.54
C LEU A 187 9.00 19.89 -13.32
N CYS A 188 8.88 20.80 -12.34
CA CYS A 188 9.63 20.73 -11.09
C CYS A 188 9.39 19.39 -10.37
N ASN A 189 8.14 18.93 -10.27
CA ASN A 189 7.85 17.63 -9.67
C ASN A 189 8.47 16.47 -10.45
N LEU A 190 8.30 16.42 -11.77
CA LEU A 190 8.84 15.35 -12.61
C LEU A 190 10.37 15.31 -12.59
N SER A 191 11.03 16.46 -12.43
CA SER A 191 12.50 16.59 -12.39
C SER A 191 13.16 15.94 -11.18
N MET A 192 12.39 15.64 -10.13
CA MET A 192 12.94 14.97 -8.93
C MET A 192 13.33 13.51 -9.21
N ASN A 193 12.78 12.91 -10.25
CA ASN A 193 13.25 11.62 -10.75
C ASN A 193 14.53 11.80 -11.58
N GLU A 194 15.57 11.00 -11.30
CA GLU A 194 16.89 11.13 -11.92
C GLU A 194 16.89 10.95 -13.46
N GLU A 195 16.05 10.06 -13.99
CA GLU A 195 15.96 9.83 -15.44
C GLU A 195 15.28 11.01 -16.15
N ASN A 196 14.15 11.45 -15.60
CA ASN A 196 13.45 12.65 -16.08
C ASN A 196 14.37 13.89 -15.99
N ARG A 197 15.15 14.02 -14.91
CA ARG A 197 16.09 15.14 -14.74
C ARG A 197 17.11 15.19 -15.88
N LYS A 198 17.72 14.04 -16.22
CA LYS A 198 18.70 13.94 -17.32
C LYS A 198 18.07 14.32 -18.66
N LEU A 199 16.85 13.84 -18.93
CA LEU A 199 16.09 14.23 -20.11
C LEU A 199 15.83 15.75 -20.15
N PHE A 200 15.45 16.34 -19.01
CA PHE A 200 15.16 17.77 -18.92
C PHE A 200 16.41 18.63 -19.11
N GLN A 201 17.57 18.16 -18.66
CA GLN A 201 18.87 18.79 -18.93
C GLN A 201 19.20 18.75 -20.43
N GLN A 202 18.97 17.62 -21.11
CA GLN A 202 19.20 17.49 -22.56
C GLN A 202 18.28 18.41 -23.38
N MET A 203 17.06 18.67 -22.88
CA MET A 203 16.07 19.53 -23.52
C MET A 203 16.13 20.99 -23.07
N ASN A 204 17.13 21.39 -22.27
CA ASN A 204 17.26 22.73 -21.67
C ASN A 204 16.03 23.24 -20.90
N ILE A 205 15.18 22.34 -20.39
CA ILE A 205 13.91 22.72 -19.74
C ILE A 205 14.15 23.58 -18.49
N PHE A 206 15.21 23.32 -17.73
CA PHE A 206 15.53 24.10 -16.53
C PHE A 206 15.75 25.57 -16.86
N GLN A 207 16.54 25.88 -17.89
CA GLN A 207 16.86 27.26 -18.24
C GLN A 207 15.75 27.92 -19.07
N GLU A 208 15.31 27.26 -20.15
CA GLU A 208 14.39 27.86 -21.13
C GLU A 208 12.94 27.94 -20.65
N VAL A 209 12.54 27.08 -19.70
CA VAL A 209 11.16 27.04 -19.19
C VAL A 209 11.09 27.53 -17.74
N ILE A 210 11.76 26.85 -16.82
CA ILE A 210 11.66 27.16 -15.39
C ILE A 210 12.42 28.46 -15.07
N GLY A 211 13.62 28.64 -15.63
CA GLY A 211 14.44 29.83 -15.50
C GLY A 211 13.76 31.08 -16.06
N GLU A 212 13.13 30.96 -17.23
CA GLU A 212 12.36 32.07 -17.83
C GLU A 212 11.12 32.41 -17.00
N PHE A 213 10.41 31.43 -16.42
CA PHE A 213 9.35 31.71 -15.45
C PHE A 213 9.88 32.48 -14.25
N ASN A 214 10.98 32.01 -13.64
CA ASN A 214 11.59 32.69 -12.50
C ASN A 214 11.95 34.13 -12.84
N LYS A 215 12.64 34.37 -13.96
CA LYS A 215 13.03 35.72 -14.39
C LYS A 215 11.83 36.67 -14.52
N ASN A 216 10.71 36.18 -15.04
CA ASN A 216 9.53 36.99 -15.30
C ASN A 216 8.70 37.28 -14.04
N TYR A 217 8.67 36.37 -13.05
CA TYR A 217 7.75 36.46 -11.92
C TYR A 217 8.41 36.58 -10.53
N LEU A 218 9.74 36.48 -10.41
CA LEU A 218 10.41 36.56 -9.10
C LEU A 218 10.14 37.87 -8.35
N ASN A 219 9.96 38.96 -9.09
CA ASN A 219 9.68 40.28 -8.54
C ASN A 219 8.20 40.45 -8.13
N ASP A 220 7.31 39.63 -8.70
CA ASP A 220 5.89 39.62 -8.39
C ASP A 220 5.66 38.67 -7.21
N ILE A 221 5.84 39.18 -5.99
CA ILE A 221 5.82 38.35 -4.77
C ILE A 221 4.46 37.68 -4.53
N GLU A 222 3.38 38.19 -5.13
CA GLU A 222 2.03 37.64 -4.96
C GLU A 222 1.75 36.52 -5.97
N LEU A 223 1.61 35.29 -5.48
CA LEU A 223 1.04 34.20 -6.28
C LEU A 223 -0.41 34.53 -6.66
N PRO A 224 -0.92 33.98 -7.78
CA PRO A 224 -2.33 34.12 -8.13
C PRO A 224 -3.26 33.83 -6.95
N SER A 225 -4.20 34.73 -6.68
CA SER A 225 -5.11 34.65 -5.52
C SER A 225 -5.94 33.36 -5.45
N SER A 226 -6.09 32.66 -6.58
CA SER A 226 -6.70 31.33 -6.67
C SER A 226 -5.87 30.21 -6.05
N PHE A 227 -4.56 30.41 -5.88
CA PHE A 227 -3.68 29.42 -5.27
C PHE A 227 -3.75 29.54 -3.76
N ASN A 228 -4.12 28.43 -3.14
CA ASN A 228 -4.20 28.32 -1.69
C ASN A 228 -3.13 27.33 -1.22
N TRP A 229 -3.11 27.08 0.09
CA TRP A 229 -2.15 26.17 0.71
C TRP A 229 -2.05 24.80 0.02
N VAL A 230 -3.15 24.25 -0.49
CA VAL A 230 -3.19 22.93 -1.13
C VAL A 230 -2.27 22.89 -2.36
N THR A 231 -2.12 24.02 -3.06
CA THR A 231 -1.21 24.15 -4.20
C THR A 231 0.27 24.17 -3.79
N LEU A 232 0.60 24.69 -2.59
CA LEU A 232 1.99 24.76 -2.10
C LEU A 232 2.47 23.42 -1.54
N GLN A 233 1.59 22.65 -0.91
CA GLN A 233 1.97 21.47 -0.15
C GLN A 233 2.86 20.47 -0.94
N PRO A 234 2.58 20.14 -2.23
CA PRO A 234 3.43 19.24 -3.00
C PRO A 234 4.83 19.80 -3.32
N LEU A 235 5.00 21.14 -3.25
CA LEU A 235 6.25 21.83 -3.59
C LEU A 235 7.31 21.68 -2.50
N LEU A 236 6.92 21.44 -1.25
CA LEU A 236 7.86 21.52 -0.12
C LEU A 236 8.88 20.38 -0.13
N GLY A 237 8.53 19.22 -0.69
CA GLY A 237 9.48 18.12 -0.91
C GLY A 237 10.54 18.42 -1.98
N LEU A 238 10.35 19.47 -2.77
CA LEU A 238 11.22 19.85 -3.91
C LEU A 238 12.31 20.84 -3.51
N ILE A 239 12.30 21.39 -2.29
CA ILE A 239 13.32 22.35 -1.79
C ILE A 239 14.72 21.73 -1.89
N SER A 240 14.84 20.41 -1.76
CA SER A 240 16.10 19.68 -1.84
C SER A 240 16.57 19.35 -3.26
N SER A 241 15.92 19.89 -4.30
CA SER A 241 16.31 19.68 -5.71
C SER A 241 17.80 19.99 -5.96
N LYS A 242 18.39 19.34 -6.96
CA LYS A 242 19.78 19.58 -7.39
C LYS A 242 19.90 20.74 -8.38
N ASP A 243 18.80 21.12 -9.04
CA ASP A 243 18.78 22.15 -10.08
C ASP A 243 18.37 23.50 -9.48
N GLU A 244 19.12 24.54 -9.80
CA GLU A 244 18.98 25.86 -9.18
C GLU A 244 17.68 26.55 -9.57
N GLU A 245 17.23 26.38 -10.80
CA GLU A 245 15.99 26.97 -11.30
C GLU A 245 14.77 26.37 -10.58
N VAL A 246 14.82 25.08 -10.26
CA VAL A 246 13.80 24.43 -9.42
C VAL A 246 13.87 24.98 -7.99
N GLN A 247 15.06 25.07 -7.39
CA GLN A 247 15.20 25.65 -6.04
C GLN A 247 14.64 27.07 -5.96
N ILE A 248 14.98 27.93 -6.94
CA ILE A 248 14.49 29.32 -7.00
C ILE A 248 12.97 29.34 -7.14
N PHE A 249 12.39 28.54 -8.03
CA PHE A 249 10.94 28.45 -8.23
C PHE A 249 10.22 28.09 -6.91
N ILE A 250 10.73 27.08 -6.20
CA ILE A 250 10.13 26.61 -4.95
C ILE A 250 10.30 27.62 -3.83
N LEU A 251 11.49 28.21 -3.69
CA LEU A 251 11.75 29.24 -2.68
C LEU A 251 10.89 30.49 -2.91
N TYR A 252 10.68 30.89 -4.16
CA TYR A 252 9.72 31.95 -4.51
C TYR A 252 8.30 31.61 -4.01
N CYS A 253 7.82 30.39 -4.27
CA CYS A 253 6.52 29.94 -3.80
C CYS A 253 6.43 29.97 -2.26
N VAL A 254 7.42 29.40 -1.57
CA VAL A 254 7.47 29.36 -0.11
C VAL A 254 7.53 30.77 0.48
N LEU A 255 8.31 31.67 -0.12
CA LEU A 255 8.41 33.06 0.30
C LEU A 255 7.05 33.76 0.19
N SER A 256 6.36 33.63 -0.94
CA SER A 256 5.03 34.21 -1.15
C SER A 256 4.05 33.81 -0.03
N PHE A 257 4.00 32.52 0.31
CA PHE A 257 3.14 32.04 1.40
C PHE A 257 3.61 32.45 2.80
N SER A 258 4.91 32.57 3.02
CA SER A 258 5.47 32.97 4.32
C SER A 258 5.14 34.42 4.70
N LEU A 259 4.86 35.28 3.71
CA LEU A 259 4.50 36.68 3.97
C LEU A 259 3.09 36.83 4.54
N SER A 260 2.23 35.82 4.37
CA SER A 260 0.89 35.81 4.94
C SER A 260 0.91 35.08 6.29
N GLU A 261 0.71 35.83 7.39
CA GLU A 261 0.68 35.30 8.76
C GLU A 261 -0.32 34.13 8.93
N LYS A 262 -1.42 34.13 8.16
CA LYS A 262 -2.42 33.06 8.12
C LYS A 262 -1.81 31.67 7.87
N TYR A 263 -0.71 31.59 7.12
CA TYR A 263 -0.09 30.33 6.73
C TYR A 263 1.11 29.96 7.58
N ASN A 264 1.70 30.87 8.36
CA ASN A 264 2.96 30.64 9.07
C ASN A 264 2.98 29.34 9.89
N ARG A 265 1.96 29.11 10.73
CA ARG A 265 1.88 27.89 11.55
C ARG A 265 1.75 26.62 10.72
N ARG A 266 0.99 26.67 9.62
CA ARG A 266 0.79 25.52 8.72
C ARG A 266 2.04 25.26 7.89
N LEU A 267 2.65 26.31 7.36
CA LEU A 267 3.91 26.27 6.61
C LEU A 267 5.03 25.68 7.44
N TRP A 268 5.18 26.14 8.67
CA TRP A 268 6.19 25.62 9.59
C TRP A 268 6.02 24.11 9.84
N ARG A 269 4.78 23.66 10.12
CA ARG A 269 4.48 22.23 10.33
C ARG A 269 4.80 21.38 9.11
N VAL A 270 4.41 21.81 7.91
CA VAL A 270 4.62 21.00 6.70
C VAL A 270 6.08 21.03 6.24
N LEU A 271 6.79 22.15 6.42
CA LEU A 271 8.24 22.21 6.23
C LEU A 271 8.96 21.26 7.20
N ALA A 272 8.52 21.16 8.46
CA ALA A 272 9.09 20.22 9.43
C ALA A 272 8.87 18.77 8.97
N ASN A 273 7.64 18.42 8.59
CA ASN A 273 7.28 17.05 8.19
C ASN A 273 7.95 16.57 6.89
N ASN A 274 8.41 17.48 6.02
CA ASN A 274 9.00 17.13 4.72
C ASN A 274 10.51 17.42 4.63
N HIS A 275 11.21 17.54 5.76
CA HIS A 275 12.63 17.96 5.80
C HIS A 275 12.90 19.31 5.10
N GLY A 276 11.85 20.10 4.88
CA GLY A 276 11.94 21.41 4.24
C GLY A 276 12.70 22.42 5.10
N ILE A 277 12.56 22.34 6.43
CA ILE A 277 13.33 23.19 7.36
C ILE A 277 14.84 22.96 7.21
N GLU A 278 15.26 21.70 7.13
CA GLU A 278 16.66 21.30 7.01
C GLU A 278 17.23 21.73 5.66
N SER A 279 16.42 21.52 4.63
CA SER A 279 16.74 21.94 3.26
C SER A 279 16.92 23.47 3.21
N LEU A 280 16.02 24.26 3.80
CA LEU A 280 16.18 25.71 3.92
C LEU A 280 17.45 26.09 4.67
N LEU A 281 17.72 25.49 5.83
CA LEU A 281 18.97 25.78 6.56
C LEU A 281 20.24 25.49 5.75
N LYS A 282 20.22 24.42 4.93
CA LYS A 282 21.31 24.10 4.01
C LYS A 282 21.41 25.15 2.90
N LEU A 283 20.28 25.54 2.30
CA LEU A 283 20.22 26.52 1.22
C LEU A 283 20.62 27.94 1.63
N LYS A 284 20.51 28.31 2.93
CA LYS A 284 21.13 29.55 3.45
C LYS A 284 22.63 29.66 3.10
N LYS A 285 23.32 28.53 2.95
CA LYS A 285 24.74 28.45 2.58
C LYS A 285 24.96 28.10 1.12
N SER A 286 23.94 28.22 0.27
CA SER A 286 24.06 27.96 -1.16
C SER A 286 25.12 28.88 -1.77
N LYS A 287 25.86 28.36 -2.76
CA LYS A 287 26.80 29.15 -3.56
C LYS A 287 26.08 30.10 -4.52
N ILE A 288 24.81 29.82 -4.80
CA ILE A 288 23.97 30.62 -5.68
C ILE A 288 23.38 31.76 -4.85
N PRO A 289 23.74 33.04 -5.11
CA PRO A 289 23.38 34.15 -4.24
C PRO A 289 21.88 34.28 -4.01
N LEU A 290 21.09 34.15 -5.08
CA LEU A 290 19.63 34.31 -4.99
C LEU A 290 18.97 33.20 -4.15
N VAL A 291 19.42 31.95 -4.29
CA VAL A 291 18.93 30.82 -3.48
C VAL A 291 19.23 31.06 -1.99
N SER A 292 20.45 31.50 -1.68
CA SER A 292 20.85 31.84 -0.31
C SER A 292 19.99 32.98 0.25
N GLU A 293 19.81 34.05 -0.52
CA GLU A 293 19.01 35.22 -0.13
C GLU A 293 17.56 34.85 0.18
N LEU A 294 16.86 34.19 -0.75
CA LEU A 294 15.47 33.76 -0.56
C LEU A 294 15.34 32.85 0.66
N SER A 295 16.26 31.89 0.81
CA SER A 295 16.26 30.98 1.94
C SER A 295 16.48 31.69 3.27
N ILE A 296 17.39 32.68 3.34
CA ILE A 296 17.61 33.50 4.53
C ILE A 296 16.34 34.28 4.86
N LYS A 297 15.70 34.89 3.86
CA LYS A 297 14.46 35.67 4.03
C LYS A 297 13.33 34.80 4.59
N ILE A 298 13.10 33.62 4.02
CA ILE A 298 12.10 32.65 4.51
C ILE A 298 12.40 32.24 5.95
N CYS A 299 13.65 31.89 6.26
CA CYS A 299 14.03 31.50 7.61
C CYS A 299 13.80 32.63 8.62
N THR A 300 14.09 33.88 8.26
CA THR A 300 13.85 35.05 9.11
C THR A 300 12.36 35.27 9.36
N ILE A 301 11.53 35.25 8.31
CA ILE A 301 10.07 35.42 8.42
C ILE A 301 9.45 34.33 9.31
N LEU A 302 9.87 33.09 9.11
CA LEU A 302 9.35 31.92 9.84
C LEU A 302 10.06 31.68 11.18
N LYS A 303 11.01 32.54 11.58
CA LYS A 303 11.82 32.42 12.81
C LYS A 303 12.49 31.04 12.96
N ILE A 304 13.01 30.53 11.84
CA ILE A 304 13.72 29.25 11.75
C ILE A 304 15.18 29.46 12.17
N GLU A 305 15.49 29.12 13.42
CA GLU A 305 16.82 29.22 14.02
C GLU A 305 17.46 27.84 14.15
N LYS A 306 18.76 27.73 13.87
CA LYS A 306 19.49 26.45 13.88
C LYS A 306 19.38 25.72 15.23
N GLN A 307 19.49 26.45 16.33
CA GLN A 307 19.46 25.90 17.70
C GLN A 307 18.10 25.28 18.08
N LYS A 308 16.99 25.74 17.48
CA LYS A 308 15.65 25.18 17.74
C LYS A 308 15.39 23.86 17.01
N ILE A 309 16.17 23.52 15.99
CA ILE A 309 15.90 22.36 15.13
C ILE A 309 16.66 21.13 15.59
N GLU A 310 17.88 21.32 16.10
CA GLU A 310 18.65 20.25 16.75
C GLU A 310 17.91 19.72 17.99
N THR A 311 17.20 20.58 18.74
CA THR A 311 16.29 20.16 19.81
C THR A 311 15.03 19.49 19.26
N LEU A 312 14.35 20.05 18.25
CA LEU A 312 13.11 19.43 17.72
C LEU A 312 13.30 18.05 17.07
N LYS A 313 14.44 17.78 16.44
CA LYS A 313 14.72 16.49 15.78
C LYS A 313 14.96 15.32 16.74
N HIS A 314 15.67 15.58 17.85
CA HIS A 314 15.87 14.58 18.88
C HIS A 314 14.74 14.60 19.90
N ASP A 315 14.21 15.77 20.27
CA ASP A 315 13.20 15.82 21.34
C ASP A 315 11.80 15.41 20.86
N SER A 316 11.27 15.80 19.71
CA SER A 316 9.80 15.68 19.57
C SER A 316 9.28 14.26 19.48
N ASN A 317 10.03 13.34 18.84
CA ASN A 317 9.67 11.94 18.78
C ASN A 317 10.41 11.12 19.83
N GLU A 318 11.72 11.29 20.01
CA GLU A 318 12.47 10.52 21.02
C GLU A 318 12.08 10.94 22.45
N CYS A 319 11.90 12.24 22.74
CA CYS A 319 11.39 12.67 24.04
C CYS A 319 9.93 12.24 24.21
N LEU A 320 9.08 12.31 23.18
CA LEU A 320 7.71 11.80 23.30
C LEU A 320 7.67 10.28 23.52
N GLU A 321 8.49 9.50 22.80
CA GLU A 321 8.64 8.06 23.03
C GLU A 321 9.23 7.77 24.41
N ASN A 322 10.19 8.56 24.88
CA ASN A 322 10.76 8.45 26.21
C ASN A 322 9.77 8.84 27.32
N GLU A 323 8.90 9.81 27.09
CA GLU A 323 7.83 10.18 28.02
C GLU A 323 6.71 9.15 27.99
N ILE A 324 6.32 8.66 26.82
CA ILE A 324 5.34 7.57 26.66
C ILE A 324 5.86 6.30 27.33
N SER A 325 7.12 5.90 27.11
CA SER A 325 7.68 4.69 27.69
C SER A 325 7.70 4.71 29.22
N LYS A 326 7.88 5.88 29.85
CA LYS A 326 7.75 6.07 31.31
C LYS A 326 6.34 5.81 31.85
N LEU A 327 5.32 5.88 31.00
CA LEU A 327 3.94 5.55 31.34
C LEU A 327 3.66 4.04 31.28
N PHE A 328 4.51 3.27 30.61
CA PHE A 328 4.33 1.82 30.53
C PHE A 328 4.46 1.19 31.91
N ASN A 329 3.48 0.39 32.30
CA ASN A 329 3.47 -0.34 33.58
C ASN A 329 3.64 0.56 34.83
N ASN A 330 3.15 1.81 34.76
CA ASN A 330 3.23 2.75 35.87
C ASN A 330 1.87 2.91 36.57
N GLU A 331 1.71 2.24 37.73
CA GLU A 331 0.46 2.27 38.50
C GLU A 331 0.05 3.67 38.97
N ASN A 332 1.02 4.56 39.18
CA ASN A 332 0.80 5.91 39.73
C ASN A 332 0.36 6.93 38.67
N MET A 333 0.40 6.58 37.38
CA MET A 333 0.10 7.49 36.26
C MET A 333 -1.34 7.38 35.75
N PHE A 334 -2.27 6.99 36.63
CA PHE A 334 -3.71 6.87 36.33
C PHE A 334 -4.02 5.93 35.13
N PRO A 335 -3.53 4.68 35.14
CA PRO A 335 -3.89 3.70 34.12
C PRO A 335 -5.38 3.38 34.18
N ASP A 336 -6.01 3.27 33.01
CA ASP A 336 -7.42 2.89 32.82
C ASP A 336 -7.58 1.45 32.29
N LEU A 337 -6.47 0.77 31.98
CA LEU A 337 -6.41 -0.64 31.62
C LEU A 337 -5.46 -1.40 32.59
N ILE A 338 -5.95 -2.48 33.19
CA ILE A 338 -5.16 -3.38 34.06
C ILE A 338 -5.16 -4.78 33.45
N ILE A 339 -3.98 -5.30 33.14
CA ILE A 339 -3.81 -6.67 32.66
C ILE A 339 -3.41 -7.56 33.84
N LYS A 340 -4.19 -8.62 34.08
CA LYS A 340 -3.98 -9.58 35.17
C LYS A 340 -3.70 -10.97 34.63
N CYS A 341 -2.90 -11.74 35.35
CA CYS A 341 -2.71 -13.18 35.16
C CYS A 341 -2.50 -13.80 36.54
N ASN A 342 -3.10 -14.97 36.81
CA ASN A 342 -3.16 -15.55 38.16
C ASN A 342 -1.80 -15.67 38.86
N ASP A 343 -0.76 -16.02 38.10
CA ASP A 343 0.59 -16.31 38.63
C ASP A 343 1.63 -15.22 38.30
N LYS A 344 1.19 -14.05 37.83
CA LYS A 344 2.07 -12.97 37.37
C LYS A 344 1.67 -11.64 37.97
N PRO A 345 2.62 -10.70 38.14
CA PRO A 345 2.28 -9.34 38.56
C PRO A 345 1.31 -8.72 37.55
N ASN A 346 0.48 -7.79 38.00
CA ASN A 346 -0.35 -7.02 37.07
C ASN A 346 0.52 -6.04 36.30
N PHE A 347 0.10 -5.66 35.09
CA PHE A 347 0.66 -4.49 34.42
C PHE A 347 -0.39 -3.51 33.93
N TYR A 348 0.05 -2.26 33.83
CA TYR A 348 -0.81 -1.09 33.74
C TYR A 348 -0.64 -0.39 32.39
N LEU A 349 -1.75 -0.18 31.68
CA LEU A 349 -1.79 0.45 30.37
C LEU A 349 -2.79 1.62 30.36
N HIS A 350 -2.68 2.43 29.30
CA HIS A 350 -3.48 3.61 29.05
C HIS A 350 -4.21 3.44 27.72
N ARG A 351 -5.55 3.41 27.75
CA ARG A 351 -6.43 3.19 26.61
C ARG A 351 -6.17 4.20 25.51
N SER A 352 -5.95 5.47 25.85
CA SER A 352 -5.66 6.53 24.89
C SER A 352 -4.43 6.21 24.02
N ILE A 353 -3.35 5.69 24.63
CA ILE A 353 -2.11 5.32 23.94
C ILE A 353 -2.34 4.08 23.08
N CYS A 354 -2.92 3.03 23.69
CA CYS A 354 -3.26 1.77 23.02
C CYS A 354 -4.14 1.99 21.77
N VAL A 355 -5.19 2.81 21.88
CA VAL A 355 -6.12 3.11 20.79
C VAL A 355 -5.49 3.98 19.70
N SER A 356 -4.64 4.94 20.09
CA SER A 356 -3.96 5.84 19.15
C SER A 356 -2.97 5.08 18.25
N ARG A 357 -2.24 4.12 18.83
CA ARG A 357 -1.17 3.37 18.14
C ARG A 357 -1.61 2.00 17.61
N CYS A 358 -2.75 1.48 18.06
CA CYS A 358 -3.34 0.25 17.56
C CYS A 358 -4.84 0.43 17.32
N PRO A 359 -5.26 0.88 16.11
CA PRO A 359 -6.67 1.10 15.79
C PRO A 359 -7.54 -0.15 15.95
N LYS A 360 -6.97 -1.34 15.77
CA LYS A 360 -7.70 -2.61 15.99
C LYS A 360 -8.04 -2.81 17.46
N LEU A 361 -7.13 -2.43 18.36
CA LEU A 361 -7.35 -2.49 19.80
C LEU A 361 -8.47 -1.55 20.24
N LYS A 362 -8.68 -0.43 19.54
CA LYS A 362 -9.88 0.41 19.72
C LYS A 362 -11.16 -0.36 19.51
N ILE A 363 -11.28 -1.09 18.40
CA ILE A 363 -12.48 -1.86 18.08
C ILE A 363 -12.72 -2.93 19.16
N ILE A 364 -11.65 -3.55 19.66
CA ILE A 364 -11.71 -4.55 20.73
C ILE A 364 -12.19 -3.93 22.05
N LEU A 365 -11.62 -2.78 22.43
CA LEU A 365 -11.92 -2.11 23.70
C LEU A 365 -13.29 -1.41 23.68
N ASP A 366 -13.73 -0.90 22.53
CA ASP A 366 -14.96 -0.11 22.37
C ASP A 366 -16.23 -0.97 22.22
N ASN A 367 -16.12 -2.30 22.09
CA ASN A 367 -17.23 -3.18 21.76
C ASN A 367 -17.68 -4.07 22.94
N PRO A 368 -18.43 -3.52 23.92
CA PRO A 368 -18.88 -4.24 25.11
C PRO A 368 -19.88 -5.36 24.85
N SER A 369 -20.46 -5.41 23.66
CA SER A 369 -21.58 -6.29 23.32
C SER A 369 -21.22 -7.78 23.26
N ASN A 370 -19.94 -8.14 23.20
CA ASN A 370 -19.50 -9.53 23.09
C ASN A 370 -19.36 -10.26 24.44
N SER A 371 -19.30 -9.55 25.58
CA SER A 371 -19.14 -10.20 26.90
C SER A 371 -20.46 -10.67 27.52
N ILE A 372 -21.61 -10.13 27.09
CA ILE A 372 -22.92 -10.41 27.69
C ILE A 372 -23.52 -11.76 27.23
N LEU A 373 -23.08 -12.31 26.08
CA LEU A 373 -23.67 -13.52 25.51
C LEU A 373 -23.26 -14.84 26.18
N ASN A 374 -22.19 -14.88 26.97
CA ASN A 374 -21.70 -16.13 27.57
C ASN A 374 -22.15 -16.41 29.02
N LYS A 375 -22.79 -15.45 29.71
CA LYS A 375 -23.23 -15.66 31.11
C LYS A 375 -24.55 -16.43 31.27
N ASN A 376 -25.33 -16.63 30.20
CA ASN A 376 -26.68 -17.21 30.32
C ASN A 376 -26.77 -18.73 30.08
N ASN A 377 -25.68 -19.45 29.82
CA ASN A 377 -25.74 -20.88 29.46
C ASN A 377 -25.27 -21.87 30.54
N ASN A 378 -25.00 -21.45 31.78
CA ASN A 378 -24.41 -22.33 32.80
C ASN A 378 -25.26 -22.54 34.07
N ASN A 379 -26.58 -22.33 34.00
CA ASN A 379 -27.47 -22.53 35.14
C ASN A 379 -28.65 -23.47 34.82
N ASN A 380 -28.36 -24.72 34.45
CA ASN A 380 -29.34 -25.79 34.61
C ASN A 380 -28.67 -27.17 34.66
N ASN A 381 -28.09 -27.52 35.82
CA ASN A 381 -27.99 -28.92 36.19
C ASN A 381 -27.87 -29.11 37.70
N ASN A 382 -28.65 -30.07 38.20
CA ASN A 382 -28.58 -30.74 39.51
C ASN A 382 -29.44 -30.21 40.66
N ASN A 383 -30.65 -30.76 40.83
CA ASN A 383 -30.92 -31.65 41.97
C ASN A 383 -32.07 -32.64 41.72
N ASN A 384 -31.95 -33.80 42.36
CA ASN A 384 -32.60 -35.07 42.06
C ASN A 384 -33.71 -35.43 43.09
N ASN A 385 -34.70 -36.19 42.61
CA ASN A 385 -35.47 -37.24 43.30
C ASN A 385 -36.69 -36.96 44.22
N ASN A 386 -37.85 -37.40 43.70
CA ASN A 386 -38.78 -38.40 44.26
C ASN A 386 -40.19 -38.00 44.78
N ASN A 387 -41.16 -38.59 44.07
CA ASN A 387 -42.42 -39.20 44.50
C ASN A 387 -43.73 -38.40 44.74
N ASN A 388 -44.64 -38.68 43.80
CA ASN A 388 -46.00 -39.19 44.02
C ASN A 388 -47.23 -38.27 43.82
N ASN A 389 -47.93 -38.63 42.74
CA ASN A 389 -49.37 -38.81 42.59
C ASN A 389 -50.28 -37.66 42.13
N ASN A 390 -51.02 -38.03 41.07
CA ASN A 390 -52.38 -37.63 40.71
C ASN A 390 -52.58 -36.29 39.99
N ASN A 391 -52.71 -36.33 38.66
CA ASN A 391 -54.01 -35.97 38.08
C ASN A 391 -54.26 -36.60 36.71
N ASN A 392 -55.46 -37.15 36.59
CA ASN A 392 -56.07 -37.73 35.40
C ASN A 392 -56.84 -36.62 34.64
N ASN A 393 -57.18 -36.92 33.39
CA ASN A 393 -58.26 -36.35 32.57
C ASN A 393 -57.95 -35.27 31.50
N ASN A 394 -57.79 -35.78 30.27
CA ASN A 394 -58.62 -35.60 29.06
C ASN A 394 -58.60 -34.33 28.19
N ASN A 395 -58.39 -34.61 26.89
CA ASN A 395 -59.02 -34.05 25.67
C ASN A 395 -58.93 -32.53 25.39
N ASN A 396 -58.74 -32.03 24.17
CA ASN A 396 -59.09 -32.58 22.87
C ASN A 396 -58.28 -31.91 21.74
N ASN A 397 -58.21 -32.66 20.65
CA ASN A 397 -57.71 -32.40 19.31
C ASN A 397 -58.24 -31.08 18.69
N ASN A 398 -57.42 -30.29 17.99
CA ASN A 398 -57.72 -29.98 16.59
C ASN A 398 -56.53 -29.50 15.75
N ASN A 399 -56.53 -30.02 14.55
CA ASN A 399 -55.55 -29.95 13.49
C ASN A 399 -55.70 -28.65 12.70
N ASN A 400 -54.62 -27.92 12.39
CA ASN A 400 -54.60 -27.25 11.09
C ASN A 400 -53.19 -27.04 10.54
N ASN A 401 -53.06 -27.53 9.32
CA ASN A 401 -51.87 -27.62 8.48
C ASN A 401 -51.57 -26.24 7.89
N ASN A 402 -50.37 -25.69 8.07
CA ASN A 402 -49.88 -24.67 7.14
C ASN A 402 -48.38 -24.77 6.89
N ASN A 403 -48.10 -25.07 5.63
CA ASN A 403 -46.81 -25.33 5.03
C ASN A 403 -46.08 -23.99 4.85
N ASN A 404 -45.01 -23.74 5.60
CA ASN A 404 -44.17 -22.54 5.38
C ASN A 404 -42.72 -22.91 5.13
N ASN A 405 -42.36 -22.84 3.85
CA ASN A 405 -41.06 -23.16 3.29
C ASN A 405 -40.12 -21.97 3.53
N ASN A 406 -39.36 -21.98 4.64
CA ASN A 406 -38.45 -20.88 4.96
C ASN A 406 -37.10 -21.11 4.27
N SER A 407 -36.94 -20.53 3.08
CA SER A 407 -35.67 -20.51 2.35
C SER A 407 -34.66 -19.62 3.10
N ASN A 408 -33.70 -20.26 3.76
CA ASN A 408 -32.52 -19.61 4.32
C ASN A 408 -31.66 -19.04 3.20
N ASN A 409 -31.85 -17.76 2.86
CA ASN A 409 -31.06 -17.07 1.85
C ASN A 409 -29.73 -16.60 2.46
N LYS A 410 -28.73 -17.49 2.48
CA LYS A 410 -27.33 -17.16 2.77
C LYS A 410 -26.79 -16.28 1.65
N ASN A 411 -26.68 -14.99 1.91
CA ASN A 411 -25.94 -14.06 1.04
C ASN A 411 -24.44 -14.42 1.05
N ASN A 412 -24.03 -15.12 0.00
CA ASN A 412 -22.63 -15.38 -0.36
C ASN A 412 -21.94 -14.07 -0.78
N LEU A 413 -21.41 -13.32 0.18
CA LEU A 413 -20.27 -12.44 -0.10
C LEU A 413 -19.05 -13.31 -0.39
N LYS A 414 -18.64 -13.34 -1.66
CA LYS A 414 -17.28 -13.72 -2.06
C LYS A 414 -16.32 -12.63 -1.56
N SER A 415 -16.02 -12.65 -0.28
CA SER A 415 -14.84 -11.98 0.30
C SER A 415 -13.61 -12.84 0.05
N SER A 416 -12.45 -12.20 0.09
CA SER A 416 -11.11 -12.80 0.07
C SER A 416 -11.05 -14.15 0.78
N THR A 417 -10.28 -15.07 0.16
CA THR A 417 -9.78 -16.35 0.66
C THR A 417 -10.36 -16.81 2.00
N GLY A 418 -11.10 -17.93 2.00
CA GLY A 418 -11.78 -18.51 3.19
C GLY A 418 -10.93 -18.69 4.45
N ILE A 419 -9.61 -18.49 4.36
CA ILE A 419 -8.64 -18.39 5.44
C ILE A 419 -8.98 -17.25 6.42
N ASP A 420 -9.49 -16.10 5.97
CA ASP A 420 -9.73 -14.94 6.85
C ASP A 420 -10.82 -15.20 7.91
N LYS A 421 -11.90 -15.90 7.54
CA LYS A 421 -13.01 -16.21 8.46
C LYS A 421 -12.72 -17.37 9.39
N GLU A 422 -11.94 -18.34 8.94
CA GLU A 422 -11.52 -19.46 9.79
C GLU A 422 -10.50 -18.99 10.82
N PHE A 423 -9.53 -18.15 10.44
CA PHE A 423 -8.56 -17.56 11.35
C PHE A 423 -9.18 -16.59 12.36
N LEU A 424 -10.16 -15.76 11.95
CA LEU A 424 -10.94 -14.90 12.85
C LEU A 424 -11.81 -15.70 13.84
N ASN A 425 -12.24 -16.90 13.45
CA ASN A 425 -12.97 -17.80 14.34
C ASN A 425 -12.06 -18.70 15.18
N SER A 426 -10.83 -18.98 14.73
CA SER A 426 -9.87 -19.90 15.36
C SER A 426 -8.78 -19.20 16.17
N SER A 427 -8.64 -17.87 16.09
CA SER A 427 -7.89 -17.11 17.09
C SER A 427 -8.71 -17.10 18.37
N GLU A 428 -8.73 -18.23 19.08
CA GLU A 428 -9.16 -18.32 20.47
C GLU A 428 -8.55 -17.18 21.28
N ILE A 429 -7.35 -16.75 20.92
CA ILE A 429 -6.61 -15.64 21.51
C ILE A 429 -7.39 -14.32 21.45
N GLY A 430 -7.85 -13.91 20.26
CA GLY A 430 -8.64 -12.68 20.12
C GLY A 430 -9.95 -12.75 20.90
N LYS A 431 -10.60 -13.93 20.89
CA LYS A 431 -11.84 -14.19 21.66
C LYS A 431 -11.60 -14.21 23.16
N LYS A 432 -10.48 -14.77 23.63
CA LYS A 432 -10.05 -14.82 25.05
C LYS A 432 -9.73 -13.44 25.59
N ILE A 433 -9.07 -12.58 24.79
CA ILE A 433 -8.85 -11.17 25.17
C ILE A 433 -10.20 -10.46 25.32
N ILE A 434 -11.13 -10.66 24.39
CA ILE A 434 -12.45 -10.01 24.41
C ILE A 434 -13.34 -10.51 25.56
N SER A 435 -13.33 -11.81 25.86
CA SER A 435 -14.23 -12.41 26.86
C SER A 435 -13.95 -11.96 28.29
N ASN A 436 -12.74 -11.46 28.55
CA ASN A 436 -12.25 -11.20 29.92
C ASN A 436 -12.25 -9.71 30.28
N ILE A 437 -12.93 -8.89 29.48
CA ILE A 437 -13.05 -7.45 29.72
C ILE A 437 -14.15 -7.17 30.75
N ASN A 438 -13.77 -6.63 31.91
CA ASN A 438 -14.72 -6.08 32.90
C ASN A 438 -14.82 -4.55 32.76
N TYR A 439 -16.04 -4.03 32.68
CA TYR A 439 -16.31 -2.60 32.48
C TYR A 439 -16.56 -1.90 33.83
N GLY A 440 -15.53 -1.22 34.35
CA GLY A 440 -15.59 -0.29 35.49
C GLY A 440 -14.79 0.98 35.20
N GLU A 441 -14.58 1.85 36.20
CA GLU A 441 -13.71 3.04 36.06
C GLU A 441 -12.28 2.67 35.60
N LYS A 442 -11.82 1.46 35.95
CA LYS A 442 -10.66 0.80 35.35
C LYS A 442 -11.12 -0.49 34.69
N GLN A 443 -10.71 -0.70 33.44
CA GLN A 443 -11.00 -1.91 32.69
C GLN A 443 -9.97 -2.98 33.06
N ILE A 444 -10.43 -4.13 33.54
CA ILE A 444 -9.57 -5.26 33.88
C ILE A 444 -9.66 -6.28 32.76
N ILE A 445 -8.50 -6.75 32.29
CA ILE A 445 -8.36 -7.82 31.28
C ILE A 445 -7.57 -8.95 31.93
N GLU A 446 -8.20 -10.09 32.16
CA GLU A 446 -7.55 -11.29 32.67
C GLU A 446 -7.02 -12.13 31.49
N LEU A 447 -5.74 -12.47 31.50
CA LEU A 447 -5.07 -13.25 30.46
C LEU A 447 -4.47 -14.54 31.04
N GLU A 448 -4.45 -15.58 30.21
CA GLU A 448 -3.68 -16.80 30.47
C GLU A 448 -2.16 -16.50 30.44
N SER A 449 -1.37 -17.30 31.16
CA SER A 449 0.07 -17.07 31.36
C SER A 449 0.86 -16.89 30.05
N GLU A 450 0.55 -17.67 29.02
CA GLU A 450 1.21 -17.56 27.70
C GLU A 450 0.83 -16.27 26.98
N LEU A 451 -0.47 -15.93 26.96
CA LEU A 451 -0.96 -14.71 26.33
C LEU A 451 -0.51 -13.45 27.05
N TYR A 452 -0.34 -13.53 28.37
CA TYR A 452 0.16 -12.44 29.17
C TYR A 452 1.54 -11.96 28.69
N GLU A 453 2.50 -12.88 28.45
CA GLU A 453 3.86 -12.49 27.99
C GLU A 453 3.84 -11.87 26.60
N VAL A 454 3.07 -12.47 25.69
CA VAL A 454 2.97 -11.98 24.31
C VAL A 454 2.33 -10.60 24.28
N PHE A 455 1.25 -10.40 25.04
CA PHE A 455 0.58 -9.11 25.12
C PHE A 455 1.43 -8.07 25.86
N TYR A 456 2.24 -8.47 26.84
CA TYR A 456 3.20 -7.61 27.51
C TYR A 456 4.27 -7.07 26.55
N GLU A 457 4.86 -7.94 25.71
CA GLU A 457 5.86 -7.52 24.71
C GLU A 457 5.27 -6.65 23.60
N ILE A 458 4.04 -6.92 23.16
CA ILE A 458 3.33 -6.04 22.20
C ILE A 458 3.02 -4.69 22.85
N SER A 459 2.66 -4.69 24.13
CA SER A 459 2.37 -3.46 24.87
C SER A 459 3.63 -2.62 25.03
N LYS A 460 4.80 -3.20 25.27
CA LYS A 460 6.09 -2.47 25.23
C LYS A 460 6.26 -1.74 23.90
N TRP A 461 6.04 -2.42 22.78
CA TRP A 461 6.16 -1.82 21.46
C TRP A 461 5.19 -0.66 21.25
N ILE A 462 3.93 -0.81 21.66
CA ILE A 462 2.93 0.27 21.64
C ILE A 462 3.43 1.50 22.40
N TYR A 463 4.24 1.31 23.44
CA TYR A 463 4.82 2.36 24.27
C TYR A 463 6.21 2.83 23.81
N GLY A 464 6.66 2.45 22.60
CA GLY A 464 7.96 2.84 22.06
C GLY A 464 9.15 2.12 22.71
N ILE A 465 8.89 1.07 23.48
CA ILE A 465 9.92 0.25 24.11
C ILE A 465 10.23 -0.91 23.17
N HIS A 466 11.50 -1.10 22.83
CA HIS A 466 11.93 -2.26 22.03
C HIS A 466 11.55 -3.57 22.74
N SER A 467 10.76 -4.40 22.05
CA SER A 467 10.39 -5.72 22.52
C SER A 467 11.60 -6.66 22.48
N ASN A 468 11.75 -7.50 23.50
CA ASN A 468 12.82 -8.48 23.53
C ASN A 468 12.33 -9.80 22.93
N ILE A 469 12.37 -9.90 21.60
CA ILE A 469 11.95 -11.09 20.86
C ILE A 469 13.12 -12.09 20.83
N SER A 470 13.34 -12.77 21.96
CA SER A 470 14.53 -13.59 22.19
C SER A 470 14.38 -15.07 21.83
N SER A 471 13.15 -15.58 21.69
CA SER A 471 12.90 -16.99 21.41
C SER A 471 11.97 -17.19 20.23
N GLU A 472 12.17 -18.29 19.49
CA GLU A 472 11.32 -18.71 18.38
C GLU A 472 9.84 -18.81 18.79
N SER A 473 9.54 -19.46 19.92
CA SER A 473 8.16 -19.63 20.41
C SER A 473 7.48 -18.28 20.72
N THR A 474 8.23 -17.36 21.34
CA THR A 474 7.76 -16.00 21.63
C THR A 474 7.52 -15.24 20.33
N ALA A 475 8.45 -15.28 19.37
CA ALA A 475 8.33 -14.61 18.07
C ALA A 475 7.12 -15.11 17.28
N LYS A 476 6.90 -16.43 17.21
CA LYS A 476 5.73 -17.04 16.57
C LYS A 476 4.42 -16.52 17.17
N SER A 477 4.36 -16.43 18.50
CA SER A 477 3.16 -15.98 19.21
C SER A 477 2.91 -14.48 19.05
N ILE A 478 3.95 -13.66 19.15
CA ILE A 478 3.88 -12.21 18.91
C ILE A 478 3.40 -11.94 17.49
N MET A 479 3.97 -12.62 16.49
CA MET A 479 3.61 -12.43 15.08
C MET A 479 2.12 -12.70 14.79
N LYS A 480 1.55 -13.76 15.38
CA LYS A 480 0.11 -14.07 15.26
C LYS A 480 -0.76 -12.96 15.82
N ILE A 481 -0.43 -12.44 17.01
CA ILE A 481 -1.20 -11.36 17.64
C ILE A 481 -0.96 -10.02 16.92
N ALA A 482 0.26 -9.73 16.50
CA ALA A 482 0.60 -8.52 15.73
C ALA A 482 -0.15 -8.47 14.40
N TYR A 483 -0.25 -9.61 13.69
CA TYR A 483 -1.06 -9.73 12.48
C TYR A 483 -2.53 -9.45 12.75
N TYR A 484 -3.09 -10.04 13.82
CA TYR A 484 -4.49 -9.79 14.21
C TYR A 484 -4.75 -8.32 14.57
N LEU A 485 -3.78 -7.67 15.21
CA LEU A 485 -3.82 -6.26 15.59
C LEU A 485 -3.44 -5.29 14.46
N GLU A 486 -3.06 -5.80 13.29
CA GLU A 486 -2.60 -5.02 12.12
C GLU A 486 -1.35 -4.16 12.42
N LEU A 487 -0.40 -4.70 13.20
CA LEU A 487 0.85 -4.03 13.59
C LEU A 487 2.01 -4.48 12.68
N SER A 488 2.14 -3.85 11.50
CA SER A 488 3.12 -4.24 10.47
C SER A 488 4.57 -4.23 10.93
N ASP A 489 4.95 -3.28 11.77
CA ASP A 489 6.34 -3.10 12.17
C ASP A 489 6.78 -4.20 13.14
N ILE A 490 5.89 -4.63 14.05
CA ILE A 490 6.14 -5.79 14.91
C ILE A 490 6.24 -7.07 14.07
N ILE A 491 5.42 -7.19 13.01
CA ILE A 491 5.50 -8.34 12.10
C ILE A 491 6.89 -8.41 11.46
N GLN A 492 7.44 -7.30 10.98
CA GLN A 492 8.79 -7.25 10.39
C GLN A 492 9.89 -7.63 11.40
N GLU A 493 9.81 -7.15 12.64
CA GLU A 493 10.73 -7.55 13.71
C GLU A 493 10.64 -9.06 14.01
N CYS A 494 9.42 -9.62 14.00
CA CYS A 494 9.20 -11.06 14.15
C CYS A 494 9.74 -11.86 12.95
N GLU A 495 9.58 -11.36 11.71
CA GLU A 495 10.15 -11.98 10.51
C GLU A 495 11.67 -12.08 10.62
N TYR A 496 12.31 -10.97 11.03
CA TYR A 496 13.76 -10.93 11.20
C TYR A 496 14.24 -11.89 12.29
N SER A 497 13.57 -11.92 13.45
CA SER A 497 13.88 -12.87 14.53
C SER A 497 13.73 -14.32 14.06
N LEU A 498 12.59 -14.66 13.44
CA LEU A 498 12.27 -16.02 13.01
C LEU A 498 13.19 -16.52 11.90
N TRP A 499 13.68 -15.64 11.02
CA TRP A 499 14.65 -16.00 9.99
C TRP A 499 15.86 -16.72 10.60
N HIS A 500 16.41 -16.21 11.70
CA HIS A 500 17.57 -16.80 12.35
C HIS A 500 17.31 -18.13 13.06
N HIS A 501 16.03 -18.52 13.18
CA HIS A 501 15.60 -19.77 13.81
C HIS A 501 15.14 -20.84 12.82
N ILE A 502 15.16 -20.59 11.51
CA ILE A 502 14.73 -21.59 10.52
C ILE A 502 15.69 -22.78 10.49
N ASP A 503 15.16 -23.98 10.69
CA ASP A 503 15.86 -25.25 10.57
C ASP A 503 15.00 -26.35 9.90
N LEU A 504 15.55 -27.56 9.76
CA LEU A 504 14.85 -28.70 9.14
C LEU A 504 13.62 -29.17 9.95
N ASN A 505 13.60 -28.93 11.25
CA ASN A 505 12.57 -29.40 12.17
C ASN A 505 11.39 -28.43 12.32
N ASN A 506 11.57 -27.15 11.98
CA ASN A 506 10.54 -26.13 12.14
C ASN A 506 10.17 -25.37 10.85
N CYS A 507 10.91 -25.55 9.74
CA CYS A 507 10.68 -24.80 8.49
C CYS A 507 9.25 -24.94 7.96
N SER A 508 8.61 -26.11 8.13
CA SER A 508 7.21 -26.30 7.70
C SER A 508 6.24 -25.43 8.50
N GLU A 509 6.44 -25.36 9.82
CA GLU A 509 5.62 -24.55 10.72
C GLU A 509 5.85 -23.05 10.49
N ILE A 510 7.11 -22.62 10.30
CA ILE A 510 7.46 -21.22 10.02
C ILE A 510 6.86 -20.80 8.68
N LEU A 511 6.93 -21.64 7.63
CA LEU A 511 6.32 -21.34 6.34
C LEU A 511 4.80 -21.20 6.49
N ASN A 512 4.14 -22.13 7.19
CA ASN A 512 2.71 -22.03 7.46
C ASN A 512 2.34 -20.72 8.17
N LEU A 513 3.10 -20.36 9.21
CA LEU A 513 2.91 -19.13 9.96
C LEU A 513 3.11 -17.90 9.06
N SER A 514 4.13 -17.89 8.21
CA SER A 514 4.39 -16.78 7.29
C SER A 514 3.23 -16.55 6.32
N LEU A 515 2.66 -17.63 5.77
CA LEU A 515 1.49 -17.58 4.89
C LEU A 515 0.25 -17.07 5.63
N GLN A 516 0.03 -17.54 6.87
CA GLN A 516 -1.11 -17.13 7.71
C GLN A 516 -1.07 -15.64 8.08
N CYS A 517 0.12 -15.11 8.36
CA CYS A 517 0.32 -13.72 8.75
C CYS A 517 0.69 -12.80 7.57
N ASN A 518 0.62 -13.29 6.33
CA ASN A 518 1.03 -12.57 5.12
C ASN A 518 2.43 -11.92 5.26
N ALA A 519 3.35 -12.65 5.88
CA ALA A 519 4.71 -12.23 6.19
C ALA A 519 5.65 -12.62 5.03
N LYS A 520 5.71 -11.74 4.02
CA LYS A 520 6.33 -12.03 2.71
C LYS A 520 7.84 -12.22 2.78
N GLN A 521 8.54 -11.52 3.67
CA GLN A 521 9.99 -11.68 3.76
C GLN A 521 10.32 -13.05 4.36
N LEU A 522 9.62 -13.43 5.43
CA LEU A 522 9.80 -14.72 6.08
C LEU A 522 9.37 -15.89 5.17
N GLU A 523 8.26 -15.73 4.44
CA GLU A 523 7.78 -16.67 3.41
C GLU A 523 8.89 -16.98 2.40
N ASN A 524 9.44 -15.96 1.75
CA ASN A 524 10.47 -16.12 0.72
C ASN A 524 11.71 -16.83 1.26
N VAL A 525 12.21 -16.39 2.42
CA VAL A 525 13.42 -16.94 3.03
C VAL A 525 13.21 -18.39 3.46
N THR A 526 12.03 -18.74 3.98
CA THR A 526 11.72 -20.11 4.41
C THR A 526 11.54 -21.02 3.19
N VAL A 527 10.92 -20.55 2.11
CA VAL A 527 10.83 -21.29 0.84
C VAL A 527 12.23 -21.55 0.29
N GLU A 528 13.11 -20.54 0.22
CA GLU A 528 14.49 -20.75 -0.23
C GLU A 528 15.23 -21.77 0.62
N PHE A 529 15.09 -21.69 1.96
CA PHE A 529 15.69 -22.65 2.87
C PHE A 529 15.21 -24.08 2.57
N ILE A 530 13.89 -24.25 2.37
CA ILE A 530 13.29 -25.55 2.04
C ILE A 530 13.82 -26.08 0.72
N LEU A 531 13.86 -25.25 -0.33
CA LEU A 531 14.33 -25.68 -1.66
C LEU A 531 15.81 -26.07 -1.65
N ARG A 532 16.67 -25.33 -0.91
CA ARG A 532 18.09 -25.69 -0.75
C ARG A 532 18.30 -26.99 0.03
N ASN A 533 17.34 -27.34 0.89
CA ASN A 533 17.39 -28.54 1.72
C ASN A 533 16.37 -29.61 1.29
N LEU A 534 15.86 -29.54 0.06
CA LEU A 534 14.75 -30.38 -0.39
C LEU A 534 15.08 -31.87 -0.27
N ASP A 535 16.31 -32.26 -0.62
CA ASP A 535 16.81 -33.62 -0.44
C ASP A 535 16.69 -34.10 1.01
N SER A 536 17.14 -33.29 1.96
CA SER A 536 17.13 -33.62 3.39
C SER A 536 15.70 -33.64 3.95
N ILE A 537 14.85 -32.73 3.47
CA ILE A 537 13.44 -32.64 3.87
C ILE A 537 12.62 -33.80 3.28
N TYR A 538 12.93 -34.22 2.07
CA TYR A 538 12.20 -35.27 1.36
C TYR A 538 12.66 -36.67 1.80
N PHE A 539 13.96 -36.93 1.75
CA PHE A 539 14.50 -38.26 2.04
C PHE A 539 14.86 -38.48 3.52
N GLY A 540 15.09 -37.41 4.29
CA GLY A 540 15.46 -37.53 5.70
C GLY A 540 16.71 -38.38 5.94
N SER A 541 16.70 -39.16 7.02
CA SER A 541 17.73 -40.16 7.33
C SER A 541 17.71 -41.37 6.38
N ALA A 542 16.62 -41.58 5.64
CA ALA A 542 16.47 -42.72 4.72
C ALA A 542 17.19 -42.51 3.37
N LYS A 543 17.95 -41.42 3.20
CA LYS A 543 18.70 -41.14 1.96
C LYS A 543 19.65 -42.28 1.59
N SER A 544 20.31 -42.91 2.57
CA SER A 544 21.20 -44.06 2.34
C SER A 544 20.43 -45.32 1.92
N ASP A 545 19.25 -45.54 2.49
CA ASP A 545 18.43 -46.72 2.21
C ASP A 545 17.78 -46.60 0.82
N PHE A 546 17.42 -45.38 0.42
CA PHE A 546 16.86 -45.09 -0.89
C PHE A 546 17.88 -45.27 -2.03
N LEU A 547 19.13 -44.85 -1.83
CA LEU A 547 20.21 -45.03 -2.81
C LEU A 547 20.56 -46.52 -3.03
N ASN A 548 20.22 -47.40 -2.09
CA ASN A 548 20.54 -48.83 -2.11
C ASN A 548 19.36 -49.73 -2.51
N HIS A 549 18.18 -49.18 -2.80
CA HIS A 549 17.01 -49.96 -3.22
C HIS A 549 16.71 -49.80 -4.71
N SER A 550 16.58 -50.94 -5.41
CA SER A 550 16.03 -50.98 -6.77
C SER A 550 14.57 -50.57 -6.71
N PHE A 551 14.22 -49.43 -7.34
CA PHE A 551 12.89 -48.84 -7.40
C PHE A 551 11.79 -49.89 -7.58
N ASN A 552 11.06 -50.20 -6.50
CA ASN A 552 9.84 -50.99 -6.55
C ASN A 552 8.66 -50.00 -6.46
N GLN A 553 7.70 -50.11 -7.37
CA GLN A 553 6.76 -49.06 -7.79
C GLN A 553 5.70 -48.59 -6.76
N ASP A 554 5.78 -49.01 -5.50
CA ASP A 554 4.75 -48.74 -4.48
C ASP A 554 5.09 -47.60 -3.49
N LEU A 555 6.09 -46.76 -3.79
CA LEU A 555 6.43 -45.60 -2.97
C LEU A 555 5.37 -44.49 -3.12
N ASN A 556 4.44 -44.45 -2.16
CA ASN A 556 3.46 -43.38 -2.06
C ASN A 556 4.17 -42.04 -1.78
N ILE A 557 4.17 -41.14 -2.79
CA ILE A 557 4.77 -39.81 -2.76
C ILE A 557 4.31 -38.96 -1.56
N ASP A 558 3.11 -39.20 -1.05
CA ASP A 558 2.60 -38.47 0.12
C ASP A 558 3.37 -38.79 1.41
N LYS A 559 4.09 -39.92 1.44
CA LYS A 559 4.92 -40.37 2.57
C LYS A 559 6.37 -39.93 2.48
N LEU A 560 6.78 -39.27 1.40
CA LEU A 560 8.17 -38.88 1.13
C LEU A 560 8.53 -37.48 1.66
N TRP A 561 7.79 -36.96 2.65
CA TRP A 561 8.22 -35.80 3.42
C TRP A 561 8.66 -36.32 4.77
N TYR A 562 9.92 -36.09 5.14
CA TYR A 562 10.48 -36.56 6.40
C TYR A 562 9.59 -36.15 7.57
N SER A 563 8.88 -37.13 8.12
CA SER A 563 7.95 -36.98 9.24
C SER A 563 8.65 -37.19 10.59
N GLY A 564 9.98 -37.19 10.62
CA GLY A 564 10.78 -37.49 11.81
C GLY A 564 10.78 -36.40 12.90
N GLY A 565 9.96 -35.36 12.74
CA GLY A 565 9.69 -34.32 13.73
C GLY A 565 8.23 -33.87 13.62
N THR A 566 7.81 -32.93 14.47
CA THR A 566 6.46 -32.32 14.53
C THR A 566 6.03 -31.55 13.26
N ASN A 567 6.67 -31.81 12.12
CA ASN A 567 6.47 -31.15 10.85
C ASN A 567 5.12 -31.52 10.23
N ASN A 568 4.13 -30.65 10.44
CA ASN A 568 2.80 -30.74 9.84
C ASN A 568 2.82 -30.14 8.42
N TRP A 569 3.35 -30.88 7.45
CA TRP A 569 3.30 -30.51 6.02
C TRP A 569 1.87 -30.58 5.47
N THR A 570 1.12 -29.50 5.62
CA THR A 570 -0.24 -29.40 5.08
C THR A 570 -0.23 -29.39 3.55
N PRO A 571 -1.31 -29.83 2.88
CA PRO A 571 -1.41 -29.75 1.42
C PRO A 571 -1.13 -28.35 0.87
N LEU A 572 -1.61 -27.31 1.57
CA LEU A 572 -1.36 -25.92 1.22
C LEU A 572 0.14 -25.58 1.15
N ILE A 573 0.92 -26.03 2.13
CA ILE A 573 2.36 -25.79 2.19
C ILE A 573 3.07 -26.53 1.05
N LYS A 574 2.69 -27.80 0.82
CA LYS A 574 3.25 -28.62 -0.26
C LYS A 574 3.00 -27.98 -1.62
N ASP A 575 1.76 -27.57 -1.89
CA ASP A 575 1.38 -26.90 -3.13
C ASP A 575 2.12 -25.59 -3.31
N HIS A 576 2.28 -24.81 -2.24
CA HIS A 576 3.03 -23.55 -2.28
C HIS A 576 4.51 -23.78 -2.65
N ILE A 577 5.17 -24.79 -2.06
CA ILE A 577 6.56 -25.14 -2.39
C ILE A 577 6.69 -25.63 -3.83
N ILE A 578 5.78 -26.49 -4.29
CA ILE A 578 5.77 -26.98 -5.68
C ILE A 578 5.63 -25.82 -6.66
N ASN A 579 4.68 -24.91 -6.42
CA ASN A 579 4.47 -23.74 -7.26
C ASN A 579 5.70 -22.82 -7.26
N SER A 580 6.30 -22.57 -6.10
CA SER A 580 7.51 -21.75 -5.98
C SER A 580 8.70 -22.38 -6.72
N TYR A 581 8.89 -23.70 -6.61
CA TYR A 581 9.90 -24.42 -7.37
C TYR A 581 9.66 -24.34 -8.88
N GLN A 582 8.44 -24.56 -9.34
CA GLN A 582 8.08 -24.46 -10.76
C GLN A 582 8.32 -23.04 -11.31
N LEU A 583 7.98 -22.01 -10.53
CA LEU A 583 8.24 -20.62 -10.90
C LEU A 583 9.74 -20.34 -11.02
N GLN A 584 10.54 -20.82 -10.06
CA GLN A 584 12.00 -20.67 -10.09
C GLN A 584 12.62 -21.39 -11.31
N GLN A 585 12.12 -22.58 -11.65
CA GLN A 585 12.54 -23.30 -12.86
C GLN A 585 12.18 -22.57 -14.16
N GLN A 586 11.01 -21.92 -14.20
CA GLN A 586 10.61 -21.09 -15.34
C GLN A 586 11.50 -19.84 -15.48
N GLN A 587 11.85 -19.21 -14.36
CA GLN A 587 12.77 -18.07 -14.32
C GLN A 587 14.15 -18.47 -14.84
N PHE A 588 14.74 -19.55 -14.34
CA PHE A 588 16.03 -20.05 -14.82
C PHE A 588 16.01 -20.41 -16.32
N LYS A 589 14.95 -21.05 -16.81
CA LYS A 589 14.80 -21.32 -18.25
C LYS A 589 14.77 -20.03 -19.08
N SER A 590 14.10 -19.00 -18.58
CA SER A 590 14.02 -17.70 -19.24
C SER A 590 15.37 -16.98 -19.24
N GLU A 591 16.09 -16.99 -18.12
CA GLU A 591 17.44 -16.42 -17.99
C GLU A 591 18.46 -17.12 -18.91
N ILE A 592 18.44 -18.46 -18.97
CA ILE A 592 19.29 -19.24 -19.89
C ILE A 592 18.95 -18.88 -21.35
N HIS A 593 17.67 -18.74 -21.68
CA HIS A 593 17.25 -18.32 -23.02
C HIS A 593 17.71 -16.90 -23.36
N GLU A 594 17.65 -15.96 -22.42
CA GLU A 594 18.18 -14.60 -22.58
C GLU A 594 19.70 -14.58 -22.77
N LEU A 595 20.45 -15.33 -21.96
CA LEU A 595 21.90 -15.46 -22.09
C LEU A 595 22.31 -16.08 -23.43
N ASN A 596 21.59 -17.10 -23.90
CA ASN A 596 21.81 -17.70 -25.22
C ASN A 596 21.54 -16.70 -26.35
N ASN A 597 20.51 -15.86 -26.23
CA ASN A 597 20.21 -14.80 -27.19
C ASN A 597 21.29 -13.70 -27.20
N GLN A 598 21.81 -13.33 -26.03
CA GLN A 598 22.92 -12.38 -25.92
C GLN A 598 24.20 -12.93 -26.59
N ASN A 599 24.53 -14.21 -26.37
CA ASN A 599 25.68 -14.86 -27.02
C ASN A 599 25.52 -14.98 -28.54
N ASN A 600 24.32 -15.30 -29.03
CA ASN A 600 24.05 -15.35 -30.47
C ASN A 600 24.16 -13.97 -31.13
N ASN A 601 23.72 -12.92 -30.46
CA ASN A 601 23.88 -11.54 -30.95
C ASN A 601 25.35 -11.09 -31.01
N HIS A 602 26.18 -11.50 -30.04
CA HIS A 602 27.63 -11.24 -30.10
C HIS A 602 28.31 -12.00 -31.25
N THR A 603 27.90 -13.23 -31.52
CA THR A 603 28.48 -14.03 -32.61
C THR A 603 28.10 -13.47 -33.99
N ASN A 604 26.86 -12.99 -34.15
CA ASN A 604 26.41 -12.35 -35.39
C ASN A 604 27.09 -10.99 -35.64
N ASN A 605 27.37 -10.21 -34.60
CA ASN A 605 28.13 -8.96 -34.74
C ASN A 605 29.60 -9.20 -35.11
N ASN A 606 30.21 -10.29 -34.65
CA ASN A 606 31.58 -10.64 -35.07
C ASN A 606 31.64 -11.15 -36.53
N ASN A 607 30.61 -11.84 -37.01
CA ASN A 607 30.53 -12.26 -38.41
C ASN A 607 30.25 -11.08 -39.37
N TYR A 608 29.48 -10.08 -38.96
CA TYR A 608 29.30 -8.85 -39.75
C TYR A 608 30.60 -8.01 -39.86
N ASN A 609 31.46 -8.04 -38.84
CA ASN A 609 32.77 -7.38 -38.92
C ASN A 609 33.80 -8.16 -39.75
N ASN A 610 33.72 -9.49 -39.82
CA ASN A 610 34.61 -10.27 -40.69
C ASN A 610 34.21 -10.26 -42.18
N ASN A 611 32.92 -10.11 -42.51
CA ASN A 611 32.50 -9.99 -43.91
C ASN A 611 32.78 -8.62 -44.55
N ASN A 612 33.07 -7.58 -43.75
CA ASN A 612 33.50 -6.28 -44.29
C ASN A 612 35.02 -6.17 -44.54
N ASN A 613 35.81 -7.21 -44.23
CA ASN A 613 37.26 -7.22 -44.47
C ASN A 613 37.72 -8.13 -45.63
N ASN A 614 36.82 -8.81 -46.34
CA ASN A 614 37.18 -9.77 -47.40
C ASN A 614 36.78 -9.36 -48.83
N ASN A 615 36.46 -8.08 -49.08
CA ASN A 615 36.40 -7.54 -50.45
C ASN A 615 37.73 -6.87 -50.82
N ASN A 616 38.77 -7.67 -51.00
CA ASN A 616 39.90 -7.38 -51.89
C ASN A 616 40.82 -8.61 -51.96
N ASN A 617 40.59 -9.48 -52.93
CA ASN A 617 41.61 -10.04 -53.83
C ASN A 617 41.03 -11.21 -54.62
N ASN A 618 40.81 -10.97 -55.91
CA ASN A 618 40.79 -12.02 -56.93
C ASN A 618 42.22 -12.55 -57.09
N ASN A 619 42.41 -13.86 -57.01
CA ASN A 619 43.17 -14.60 -58.03
C ASN A 619 43.03 -16.12 -57.84
N ASP A 620 42.98 -16.76 -58.99
CA ASP A 620 42.82 -18.19 -59.25
C ASP A 620 43.84 -19.08 -58.53
N ASN A 621 43.40 -20.26 -58.08
CA ASN A 621 43.98 -21.53 -58.53
C ASN A 621 43.21 -22.76 -58.01
N TYR A 622 43.01 -23.70 -58.93
CA TYR A 622 42.53 -25.07 -58.74
C TYR A 622 43.40 -25.88 -57.75
N PHE A 623 42.80 -26.79 -56.97
CA PHE A 623 43.13 -28.23 -56.95
C PHE A 623 42.21 -29.07 -56.03
N ASN A 624 41.83 -30.24 -56.53
CA ASN A 624 41.15 -31.37 -55.84
C ASN A 624 42.00 -31.98 -54.71
N TYR A 625 41.39 -32.48 -53.62
CA TYR A 625 41.24 -33.92 -53.31
C TYR A 625 40.59 -34.22 -51.94
N ASN A 626 40.09 -35.46 -51.86
CA ASN A 626 39.32 -36.16 -50.83
C ASN A 626 39.90 -36.28 -49.41
N ASN A 627 38.99 -36.63 -48.48
CA ASN A 627 39.08 -37.50 -47.28
C ASN A 627 40.47 -37.73 -46.64
N ILE A 628 40.54 -37.57 -45.31
CA ILE A 628 41.28 -38.45 -44.40
C ILE A 628 40.75 -38.27 -42.97
N ASN A 629 40.36 -39.40 -42.36
CA ASN A 629 40.28 -39.62 -40.92
C ASN A 629 41.63 -39.32 -40.26
N ASN A 630 41.67 -38.71 -39.08
CA ASN A 630 42.56 -39.21 -38.03
C ASN A 630 42.23 -38.71 -36.64
N ASN A 631 42.18 -39.70 -35.73
CA ASN A 631 42.38 -39.59 -34.31
C ASN A 631 43.65 -38.79 -33.98
N ASN A 632 43.61 -38.04 -32.88
CA ASN A 632 44.76 -37.88 -32.01
C ASN A 632 44.32 -37.66 -30.56
N ASN A 633 44.68 -38.63 -29.71
CA ASN A 633 44.84 -38.47 -28.28
C ASN A 633 45.99 -37.51 -27.99
N ILE A 634 45.79 -36.53 -27.11
CA ILE A 634 46.88 -35.99 -26.28
C ILE A 634 46.38 -35.83 -24.84
N GLN A 635 47.21 -36.36 -23.95
CA GLN A 635 47.11 -36.42 -22.50
C GLN A 635 46.89 -35.05 -21.86
N HIS A 636 46.03 -35.01 -20.83
CA HIS A 636 46.13 -33.97 -19.79
C HIS A 636 46.21 -34.60 -18.40
N HIS A 637 47.18 -34.06 -17.66
CA HIS A 637 47.59 -34.38 -16.31
C HIS A 637 46.45 -34.41 -15.29
N SER A 638 46.56 -35.37 -14.37
CA SER A 638 45.87 -35.39 -13.09
C SER A 638 46.30 -34.21 -12.21
N SER A 639 45.33 -33.42 -11.75
CA SER A 639 45.41 -32.75 -10.45
C SER A 639 44.00 -32.63 -9.86
N TYR A 640 43.85 -33.27 -8.70
CA TYR A 640 42.78 -33.18 -7.71
C TYR A 640 42.15 -31.78 -7.54
N ASN A 641 40.81 -31.69 -7.64
CA ASN A 641 39.88 -31.39 -6.54
C ASN A 641 38.59 -30.69 -7.03
N ASP A 642 37.50 -31.11 -6.38
CA ASP A 642 36.20 -30.45 -6.21
C ASP A 642 35.27 -30.32 -7.43
N THR A 643 34.62 -31.44 -7.73
CA THR A 643 33.32 -31.48 -8.40
C THR A 643 32.21 -31.03 -7.45
N ASP A 644 31.95 -29.72 -7.38
CA ASP A 644 30.60 -29.22 -7.11
C ASP A 644 29.96 -28.85 -8.45
N SER A 645 29.57 -29.89 -9.19
CA SER A 645 28.69 -29.76 -10.33
C SER A 645 27.25 -29.69 -9.83
N PHE A 646 26.65 -28.51 -10.05
CA PHE A 646 25.22 -28.23 -10.06
C PHE A 646 24.34 -29.48 -10.27
N ARG A 647 23.51 -29.74 -9.26
CA ARG A 647 22.28 -30.52 -9.38
C ARG A 647 21.10 -29.63 -9.04
#